data_AF-A0A3Q4ID39-F1
#
_entry.id   AF-A0A3Q4ID39-F1
#
_cell.length_a   1.000
_cell.length_b   1.000
_cell.length_c   1.000
_cell.angle_alpha   90.00
_cell.angle_beta   90.00
_cell.angle_gamma   90.00
#
_symmetry.space_group_name_H-M   'P 1'
#
loop_
_entity.id
_entity.type
_entity.pdbx_description
1 polymer ?
#
loop_
_entity_poly.entity_id
_entity_poly.type
_entity_poly.pdbx_seq_one_letter_code
_entity_poly.pdbx_strand_id
1 'polypeptide(L)'
;MSVESKKTREACCSKLKLFLASLAFVYFAKAFAGAYMKSSITQIERRFDIPSSLIGVIDGSFEMGNLLIIAFVSYFGAKLHRPRLIGIGCLIMAVGSFLVALPHFFQGQYKYETSVSHKGAVNSTETILPCLSNHSMTDADDTLDAETKLECEKAAGSPMWIYVFMGNMLRGIGETPVMPLGISYLDDFSREENTPFYLACIHTVGILGPMFGFMLGSFLSKIYVDTGFVDLDTITITYKDSRWVGAWWLGFIVTGTVVLLSSIPFFFLPKSLPKQGQEQEEIQSKSTELATKTEQEQFLPEETQEKPVKFQEMAKDFIPSLKRLFRNRIYSLIILASLVAVNGFIGLITFKPKYIEQVYGQSASKAIFLIGILNLPAVALGFITGGFMLKRFKLGVVGAARVAISASLGSFCMFAVQIFVQCDNAEVAGLTMSYQSVPQVSYNPQTLLSQCNGQCFCSVKHWDPVCAYNGMTYASPCLAGCQTSTGMGKEMVFHNCTCINEAGLAANASAVLGQCPRKDDCDMKFKIYMALSVISSFISACGGTPGYIVLLRSIQPDLKSLALGMQTLIVRTLGGIPPPIYFGALIDRTCLKWGTKHCGGRGACRLYNANAFRVTYLGMITGLYFLANTVWGFLYYSIVKRQKKIALKNQSKENGQESNAVTNGHANINIADVDDMGMECTI
;
A
#
# COMPACT_ATOMS: atom_id res chain seq x y z
N MET A 1 -42.76 52.93 16.96
CA MET A 1 -42.21 52.09 15.88
C MET A 1 -40.85 51.59 16.33
N SER A 2 -40.79 50.38 16.89
CA SER A 2 -39.54 49.73 17.29
C SER A 2 -38.87 49.15 16.05
N VAL A 3 -37.63 49.56 15.80
CA VAL A 3 -36.78 48.94 14.78
C VAL A 3 -36.43 47.54 15.26
N GLU A 4 -37.04 46.54 14.62
CA GLU A 4 -36.81 45.14 14.89
C GLU A 4 -35.39 44.77 14.43
N SER A 5 -34.54 44.41 15.39
CA SER A 5 -33.21 43.86 15.13
C SER A 5 -33.35 42.55 14.37
N LYS A 6 -32.91 42.54 13.10
CA LYS A 6 -32.76 41.32 12.30
C LYS A 6 -31.81 40.37 13.05
N LYS A 7 -32.36 39.35 13.71
CA LYS A 7 -31.61 38.16 14.11
C LYS A 7 -30.97 37.55 12.86
N THR A 8 -29.66 37.70 12.74
CA THR A 8 -28.85 36.99 11.77
C THR A 8 -29.07 35.49 11.99
N ARG A 9 -29.56 34.82 10.95
CA ARG A 9 -29.82 33.38 10.93
C ARG A 9 -28.51 32.66 11.29
N GLU A 10 -28.42 32.09 12.50
CA GLU A 10 -27.25 31.30 12.92
C GLU A 10 -27.06 30.17 11.92
N ALA A 11 -25.86 30.09 11.32
CA ALA A 11 -25.51 29.00 10.43
C ALA A 11 -25.65 27.68 11.19
N CYS A 12 -26.44 26.77 10.63
CA CYS A 12 -26.90 25.50 11.21
C CYS A 12 -25.78 24.52 11.66
N CYS A 13 -24.50 24.87 11.49
CA CYS A 13 -23.37 24.08 11.95
C CYS A 13 -22.20 25.00 12.38
N SER A 14 -21.66 24.79 13.60
CA SER A 14 -20.43 25.46 14.04
C SER A 14 -19.32 25.24 13.00
N LYS A 15 -18.59 26.31 12.64
CA LYS A 15 -17.50 26.26 11.63
C LYS A 15 -16.43 25.21 11.98
N LEU A 16 -16.21 24.94 13.27
CA LEU A 16 -15.32 23.86 13.74
C LEU A 16 -15.89 22.47 13.41
N LYS A 17 -17.20 22.24 13.59
CA LYS A 17 -17.86 20.98 13.21
C LYS A 17 -17.81 20.77 11.70
N LEU A 18 -17.95 21.84 10.91
CA LEU A 18 -17.78 21.79 9.46
C LEU A 18 -16.35 21.41 9.07
N PHE A 19 -15.33 21.99 9.72
CA PHE A 19 -13.92 21.62 9.51
C PHE A 19 -13.69 20.15 9.87
N LEU A 20 -14.20 19.68 11.00
CA LEU A 20 -14.09 18.29 11.45
C LEU A 20 -14.70 17.32 10.42
N ALA A 21 -15.92 17.58 9.96
CA ALA A 21 -16.59 16.76 8.95
C ALA A 21 -15.82 16.76 7.62
N SER A 22 -15.33 17.93 7.19
CA SER A 22 -14.54 18.08 5.96
C SER A 22 -13.22 17.32 6.04
N LEU A 23 -12.53 17.41 7.19
CA LEU A 23 -11.27 16.70 7.43
C LEU A 23 -11.47 15.18 7.48
N ALA A 24 -12.53 14.70 8.15
CA ALA A 24 -12.90 13.30 8.14
C ALA A 24 -13.17 12.78 6.71
N PHE A 25 -13.89 13.57 5.90
CA PHE A 25 -14.17 13.21 4.51
C PHE A 25 -12.91 13.18 3.64
N VAL A 26 -11.96 14.10 3.82
CA VAL A 26 -10.66 14.04 3.13
C VAL A 26 -9.85 12.82 3.55
N TYR A 27 -9.86 12.45 4.84
CA TYR A 27 -9.20 11.23 5.31
C TYR A 27 -9.78 9.97 4.68
N PHE A 28 -11.10 9.91 4.52
CA PHE A 28 -11.75 8.86 3.75
C PHE A 28 -11.30 8.89 2.28
N ALA A 29 -11.41 10.05 1.61
CA ALA A 29 -11.12 10.20 0.19
C ALA A 29 -9.66 9.84 -0.17
N LYS A 30 -8.69 10.31 0.63
CA LYS A 30 -7.27 10.00 0.40
C LYS A 30 -6.97 8.51 0.57
N ALA A 31 -7.56 7.87 1.59
CA ALA A 31 -7.33 6.47 1.87
C ALA A 31 -8.07 5.55 0.88
N PHE A 32 -9.26 5.97 0.42
CA PHE A 32 -10.01 5.37 -0.68
C PHE A 32 -9.20 5.36 -1.98
N ALA A 33 -8.66 6.52 -2.38
CA ALA A 33 -7.81 6.62 -3.56
C ALA A 33 -6.53 5.77 -3.41
N GLY A 34 -5.87 5.80 -2.25
CA GLY A 34 -4.65 5.02 -1.99
C GLY A 34 -4.86 3.51 -2.13
N ALA A 35 -5.95 2.98 -1.56
CA ALA A 35 -6.28 1.56 -1.69
C ALA A 35 -6.67 1.17 -3.12
N TYR A 36 -7.32 2.07 -3.87
CA TYR A 36 -7.63 1.83 -5.28
C TYR A 36 -6.37 1.71 -6.16
N MET A 37 -5.32 2.50 -5.87
CA MET A 37 -4.02 2.35 -6.54
C MET A 37 -3.47 0.94 -6.34
N LYS A 38 -3.44 0.48 -5.10
CA LYS A 38 -2.93 -0.86 -4.74
C LYS A 38 -3.73 -1.99 -5.39
N SER A 39 -5.05 -1.85 -5.50
CA SER A 39 -5.90 -2.86 -6.15
C SER A 39 -5.76 -2.86 -7.69
N SER A 40 -5.35 -1.75 -8.29
CA SER A 40 -5.20 -1.59 -9.75
C SER A 40 -3.84 -2.03 -10.29
N ILE A 41 -2.88 -2.35 -9.42
CA ILE A 41 -1.49 -2.68 -9.78
C ILE A 41 -1.41 -3.76 -10.89
N THR A 42 -2.13 -4.87 -10.75
CA THR A 42 -2.06 -5.97 -11.73
C THR A 42 -2.64 -5.57 -13.09
N GLN A 43 -3.59 -4.64 -13.12
CA GLN A 43 -4.22 -4.16 -14.34
C GLN A 43 -3.29 -3.19 -15.09
N ILE A 44 -2.64 -2.29 -14.35
CA ILE A 44 -1.63 -1.37 -14.89
C ILE A 44 -0.45 -2.18 -15.45
N GLU A 45 0.02 -3.19 -14.71
CA GLU A 45 1.12 -4.05 -15.14
C GLU A 45 0.85 -4.69 -16.51
N ARG A 46 -0.35 -5.27 -16.67
CA ARG A 46 -0.78 -5.93 -17.91
C ARG A 46 -1.04 -4.92 -19.03
N ARG A 47 -1.67 -3.78 -18.74
CA ARG A 47 -2.00 -2.75 -19.73
C ARG A 47 -0.74 -2.19 -20.42
N PHE A 48 0.32 -1.98 -19.66
CA PHE A 48 1.57 -1.42 -20.19
C PHE A 48 2.62 -2.49 -20.52
N ASP A 49 2.32 -3.77 -20.31
CA ASP A 49 3.25 -4.90 -20.43
C ASP A 49 4.61 -4.59 -19.78
N ILE A 50 4.58 -4.25 -18.50
CA ILE A 50 5.76 -3.88 -17.71
C ILE A 50 6.07 -4.93 -16.63
N PRO A 51 7.35 -5.08 -16.23
CA PRO A 51 7.73 -5.99 -15.15
C PRO A 51 7.25 -5.50 -13.77
N SER A 52 7.10 -6.42 -12.81
CA SER A 52 6.63 -6.12 -11.45
C SER A 52 7.56 -5.15 -10.71
N SER A 53 8.86 -5.20 -11.00
CA SER A 53 9.86 -4.26 -10.49
C SER A 53 9.58 -2.80 -10.88
N LEU A 54 9.17 -2.55 -12.13
CA LEU A 54 8.82 -1.20 -12.61
C LEU A 54 7.50 -0.71 -12.00
N ILE A 55 6.53 -1.62 -11.83
CA ILE A 55 5.32 -1.35 -11.04
C ILE A 55 5.69 -0.91 -9.61
N GLY A 56 6.70 -1.54 -9.01
CA GLY A 56 7.22 -1.14 -7.71
C GLY A 56 7.72 0.31 -7.69
N VAL A 57 8.39 0.76 -8.76
CA VAL A 57 8.83 2.16 -8.91
C VAL A 57 7.62 3.10 -9.04
N ILE A 58 6.62 2.72 -9.82
CA ILE A 58 5.37 3.48 -9.98
C ILE A 58 4.65 3.63 -8.64
N ASP A 59 4.52 2.55 -7.87
CA ASP A 59 3.90 2.57 -6.55
C ASP A 59 4.69 3.42 -5.55
N GLY A 60 6.03 3.29 -5.53
CA GLY A 60 6.93 4.07 -4.69
C GLY A 60 6.95 5.58 -5.02
N SER A 61 6.57 5.98 -6.23
CA SER A 61 6.52 7.40 -6.63
C SER A 61 5.58 8.26 -5.78
N PHE A 62 4.56 7.65 -5.15
CA PHE A 62 3.70 8.34 -4.19
C PHE A 62 4.49 8.89 -3.00
N GLU A 63 5.34 8.04 -2.40
CA GLU A 63 6.18 8.46 -1.29
C GLU A 63 7.28 9.42 -1.76
N MET A 64 7.83 9.24 -2.97
CA MET A 64 8.75 10.22 -3.58
C MET A 64 8.11 11.62 -3.65
N GLY A 65 6.86 11.70 -4.15
CA GLY A 65 6.11 12.96 -4.23
C GLY A 65 5.88 13.58 -2.85
N ASN A 66 5.52 12.77 -1.86
CA ASN A 66 5.29 13.26 -0.50
C ASN A 66 6.58 13.87 0.09
N LEU A 67 7.72 13.20 -0.07
CA LEU A 67 9.03 13.65 0.44
C LEU A 67 9.50 14.97 -0.15
N LEU A 68 9.17 15.28 -1.41
CA LEU A 68 9.58 16.52 -2.07
C LEU A 68 9.05 17.77 -1.37
N ILE A 69 7.86 17.69 -0.75
CA ILE A 69 7.15 18.85 -0.22
C ILE A 69 6.88 18.79 1.29
N ILE A 70 7.07 17.64 1.95
CA ILE A 70 6.75 17.47 3.39
C ILE A 70 7.49 18.44 4.30
N ALA A 71 8.78 18.72 4.02
CA ALA A 71 9.55 19.67 4.81
C ALA A 71 9.02 21.10 4.65
N PHE A 72 8.70 21.51 3.42
CA PHE A 72 8.16 22.81 3.11
C PHE A 72 6.79 23.03 3.77
N VAL A 73 5.88 22.06 3.61
CA VAL A 73 4.52 22.14 4.16
C VAL A 73 4.51 22.10 5.69
N SER A 74 5.37 21.29 6.31
CA SER A 74 5.41 21.20 7.77
C SER A 74 5.91 22.48 8.42
N TYR A 75 6.87 23.19 7.80
CA TYR A 75 7.43 24.42 8.36
C TYR A 75 6.66 25.69 7.94
N PHE A 76 6.41 25.87 6.65
CA PHE A 76 5.76 27.08 6.12
C PHE A 76 4.23 26.97 6.14
N GLY A 77 3.68 25.77 5.98
CA GLY A 77 2.23 25.56 5.89
C GLY A 77 1.47 25.95 7.15
N ALA A 78 2.08 25.80 8.33
CA ALA A 78 1.48 26.20 9.60
C ALA A 78 1.27 27.72 9.74
N LYS A 79 2.10 28.53 9.07
CA LYS A 79 2.05 30.00 9.07
C LYS A 79 1.10 30.57 8.01
N LEU A 80 0.75 29.75 7.01
CA LEU A 80 -0.15 30.10 5.92
C LEU A 80 -1.61 29.81 6.29
N HIS A 81 -2.53 30.08 5.36
CA HIS A 81 -3.94 29.78 5.53
C HIS A 81 -4.19 28.25 5.47
N ARG A 82 -4.03 27.56 6.61
CA ARG A 82 -4.00 26.09 6.69
C ARG A 82 -5.16 25.39 5.96
N PRO A 83 -6.46 25.77 6.15
CA PRO A 83 -7.54 25.14 5.41
C PRO A 83 -7.38 25.23 3.88
N ARG A 84 -7.09 26.41 3.33
CA ARG A 84 -6.87 26.59 1.89
C ARG A 84 -5.70 25.77 1.36
N LEU A 85 -4.63 25.62 2.14
CA LEU A 85 -3.48 24.81 1.73
C LEU A 85 -3.83 23.30 1.69
N ILE A 86 -4.68 22.83 2.61
CA ILE A 86 -5.28 21.48 2.54
C ILE A 86 -6.13 21.35 1.29
N GLY A 87 -7.00 22.33 1.01
CA GLY A 87 -7.82 22.37 -0.21
C GLY A 87 -6.98 22.29 -1.49
N ILE A 88 -5.92 23.10 -1.60
CA ILE A 88 -4.97 23.06 -2.73
C ILE A 88 -4.30 21.69 -2.84
N GLY A 89 -3.88 21.09 -1.71
CA GLY A 89 -3.35 19.72 -1.70
C GLY A 89 -4.34 18.70 -2.27
N CYS A 90 -5.61 18.77 -1.86
CA CYS A 90 -6.67 17.92 -2.41
C CYS A 90 -6.90 18.16 -3.91
N LEU A 91 -6.81 19.40 -4.41
CA LEU A 91 -6.88 19.68 -5.84
C LEU A 91 -5.72 19.02 -6.61
N ILE A 92 -4.49 19.17 -6.12
CA ILE A 92 -3.30 18.53 -6.72
C ILE A 92 -3.46 17.01 -6.71
N MET A 93 -3.97 16.44 -5.61
CA MET A 93 -4.23 15.00 -5.51
C MET A 93 -5.29 14.54 -6.51
N ALA A 94 -6.37 15.31 -6.73
CA ALA A 94 -7.39 15.01 -7.73
C ALA A 94 -6.82 15.07 -9.16
N VAL A 95 -6.05 16.11 -9.48
CA VAL A 95 -5.34 16.24 -10.76
C VAL A 95 -4.41 15.06 -10.98
N GLY A 96 -3.67 14.64 -9.95
CA GLY A 96 -2.82 13.45 -10.01
C GLY A 96 -3.62 12.18 -10.32
N SER A 97 -4.80 11.97 -9.72
CA SER A 97 -5.68 10.84 -10.05
C SER A 97 -6.17 10.88 -11.49
N PHE A 98 -6.60 12.04 -11.99
CA PHE A 98 -7.01 12.16 -13.39
C PHE A 98 -5.83 11.94 -14.35
N LEU A 99 -4.63 12.40 -13.99
CA LEU A 99 -3.40 12.18 -14.75
C LEU A 99 -3.05 10.69 -14.86
N VAL A 100 -3.29 9.90 -13.80
CA VAL A 100 -3.16 8.44 -13.85
C VAL A 100 -4.14 7.82 -14.86
N ALA A 101 -5.36 8.35 -14.99
CA ALA A 101 -6.37 7.82 -15.92
C ALA A 101 -6.12 8.20 -17.40
N LEU A 102 -5.42 9.31 -17.66
CA LEU A 102 -5.21 9.87 -19.01
C LEU A 102 -4.66 8.90 -20.06
N PRO A 103 -3.69 8.00 -19.76
CA PRO A 103 -3.16 7.04 -20.74
C PRO A 103 -4.20 6.21 -21.46
N HIS A 104 -5.32 5.89 -20.81
CA HIS A 104 -6.39 5.12 -21.45
C HIS A 104 -6.95 5.84 -22.68
N PHE A 105 -7.12 7.16 -22.60
CA PHE A 105 -7.69 7.97 -23.68
C PHE A 105 -6.68 8.28 -24.81
N PHE A 106 -5.38 8.18 -24.54
CA PHE A 106 -4.34 8.48 -25.53
C PHE A 106 -3.76 7.24 -26.23
N GLN A 107 -3.73 6.08 -25.57
CA GLN A 107 -2.98 4.91 -26.03
C GLN A 107 -3.77 4.00 -26.99
N GLY A 108 -4.97 4.39 -27.40
CA GLY A 108 -5.85 3.57 -28.25
C GLY A 108 -6.31 2.26 -27.57
N GLN A 109 -7.04 1.45 -28.32
CA GLN A 109 -7.64 0.20 -27.81
C GLN A 109 -6.57 -0.81 -27.34
N TYR A 110 -6.89 -1.54 -26.27
CA TYR A 110 -6.10 -2.64 -25.76
C TYR A 110 -6.09 -3.82 -26.71
N LYS A 111 -4.92 -4.05 -27.30
CA LYS A 111 -4.64 -5.22 -28.11
C LYS A 111 -4.00 -6.28 -27.22
N TYR A 112 -4.68 -7.40 -27.07
CA TYR A 112 -4.12 -8.59 -26.44
C TYR A 112 -3.74 -9.60 -27.51
N GLU A 113 -2.73 -10.44 -27.23
CA GLU A 113 -2.34 -11.51 -28.14
C GLU A 113 -3.49 -12.51 -28.28
N THR A 114 -3.90 -12.78 -29.52
CA THR A 114 -4.85 -13.85 -29.84
C THR A 114 -4.38 -14.60 -31.08
N SER A 115 -4.56 -15.91 -31.05
CA SER A 115 -4.25 -16.83 -32.14
C SER A 115 -5.35 -16.90 -33.20
N VAL A 116 -6.48 -16.23 -32.98
CA VAL A 116 -7.60 -16.15 -33.91
C VAL A 116 -7.69 -14.71 -34.44
N SER A 117 -7.31 -14.49 -35.71
CA SER A 117 -7.42 -13.16 -36.31
C SER A 117 -8.85 -12.91 -36.78
N HIS A 118 -9.56 -11.96 -36.15
CA HIS A 118 -10.85 -11.46 -36.62
C HIS A 118 -10.72 -10.46 -37.79
N LYS A 119 -9.62 -10.47 -38.56
CA LYS A 119 -9.55 -9.74 -39.82
C LYS A 119 -10.28 -10.51 -40.92
N GLY A 120 -11.61 -10.53 -40.80
CA GLY A 120 -12.47 -10.81 -41.94
C GLY A 120 -12.35 -9.67 -42.94
N ALA A 121 -11.45 -9.79 -43.92
CA ALA A 121 -11.71 -9.16 -45.19
C ALA A 121 -12.98 -9.81 -45.74
N VAL A 122 -14.05 -9.01 -45.81
CA VAL A 122 -15.33 -9.38 -46.40
C VAL A 122 -15.04 -9.93 -47.80
N ASN A 123 -15.13 -11.25 -47.96
CA ASN A 123 -15.08 -12.08 -49.18
C ASN A 123 -14.15 -13.31 -49.15
N SER A 124 -13.52 -13.67 -48.03
CA SER A 124 -12.80 -14.94 -47.91
C SER A 124 -13.37 -15.82 -46.80
N THR A 125 -13.87 -17.00 -47.15
CA THR A 125 -14.37 -18.08 -46.27
C THR A 125 -13.25 -18.82 -45.53
N GLU A 126 -12.07 -18.23 -45.37
CA GLU A 126 -10.93 -18.88 -44.72
C GLU A 126 -10.88 -18.49 -43.24
N THR A 127 -11.47 -19.31 -42.38
CA THR A 127 -11.05 -19.41 -40.98
C THR A 127 -9.56 -19.73 -40.98
N ILE A 128 -8.71 -18.77 -40.59
CA ILE A 128 -7.28 -19.00 -40.40
C ILE A 128 -7.15 -20.12 -39.36
N LEU A 129 -6.71 -21.30 -39.81
CA LEU A 129 -6.54 -22.47 -38.95
C LEU A 129 -5.44 -22.16 -37.91
N PRO A 130 -5.63 -22.46 -36.62
CA PRO A 130 -4.64 -22.19 -35.59
C PRO A 130 -3.31 -22.91 -35.82
N CYS A 131 -3.34 -24.10 -36.44
CA CYS A 131 -2.17 -24.81 -36.95
C CYS A 131 -2.18 -24.77 -38.48
N LEU A 132 -1.25 -24.03 -39.08
CA LEU A 132 -1.02 -23.98 -40.53
C LEU A 132 0.12 -24.95 -40.89
N SER A 133 -0.21 -26.02 -41.62
CA SER A 133 0.75 -27.06 -42.04
C SER A 133 1.54 -26.69 -43.30
N ASN A 134 1.04 -25.73 -44.10
CA ASN A 134 1.49 -25.49 -45.49
C ASN A 134 1.98 -24.08 -45.79
N HIS A 135 2.07 -23.20 -44.79
CA HIS A 135 2.63 -21.86 -44.99
C HIS A 135 3.97 -21.77 -44.28
N SER A 136 5.03 -21.45 -45.02
CA SER A 136 6.21 -20.86 -44.42
C SER A 136 5.75 -19.50 -43.86
N MET A 137 5.47 -19.45 -42.56
CA MET A 137 5.67 -18.19 -41.85
C MET A 137 7.15 -17.92 -41.99
N THR A 138 7.53 -17.04 -42.91
CA THR A 138 8.84 -16.42 -42.85
C THR A 138 8.99 -15.91 -41.42
N ASP A 139 10.04 -16.35 -40.73
CA ASP A 139 10.53 -15.77 -39.48
C ASP A 139 10.96 -14.31 -39.74
N ALA A 140 10.02 -13.46 -40.14
CA ALA A 140 10.21 -12.03 -40.35
C ALA A 140 10.18 -11.26 -39.01
N ASP A 141 10.39 -11.94 -37.87
CA ASP A 141 10.36 -11.32 -36.55
C ASP A 141 11.45 -11.82 -35.58
N ASP A 142 12.43 -12.60 -36.03
CA ASP A 142 13.56 -13.02 -35.18
C ASP A 142 14.87 -12.25 -35.40
N THR A 143 14.85 -11.27 -36.31
CA THR A 143 15.82 -10.15 -36.28
C THR A 143 15.16 -8.89 -36.81
N LEU A 144 14.31 -8.22 -36.00
CA LEU A 144 14.14 -6.79 -36.25
C LEU A 144 15.54 -6.18 -36.09
N ASP A 145 16.07 -5.63 -37.18
CA ASP A 145 17.33 -4.91 -37.15
C ASP A 145 17.25 -3.84 -36.05
N ALA A 146 18.38 -3.51 -35.41
CA ALA A 146 18.36 -2.57 -34.29
C ALA A 146 17.72 -1.22 -34.67
N GLU A 147 17.86 -0.84 -35.95
CA GLU A 147 17.20 0.31 -36.57
C GLU A 147 15.68 0.13 -36.68
N THR A 148 15.19 -0.98 -37.23
CA THR A 148 13.75 -1.28 -37.33
C THR A 148 13.09 -1.33 -35.94
N LYS A 149 13.79 -1.84 -34.93
CA LYS A 149 13.29 -1.86 -33.55
C LYS A 149 13.21 -0.47 -32.96
N LEU A 150 14.23 0.36 -33.20
CA LEU A 150 14.23 1.77 -32.77
C LEU A 150 13.14 2.57 -33.48
N GLU A 151 12.88 2.28 -34.76
CA GLU A 151 11.78 2.88 -35.53
C GLU A 151 10.41 2.42 -35.01
N CYS A 152 10.24 1.15 -34.67
CA CYS A 152 9.05 0.64 -34.02
C CYS A 152 8.83 1.29 -32.64
N GLU A 153 9.87 1.42 -31.82
CA GLU A 153 9.79 2.08 -30.51
C GLU A 153 9.47 3.59 -30.65
N LYS A 154 10.02 4.27 -31.67
CA LYS A 154 9.67 5.65 -32.01
C LYS A 154 8.21 5.77 -32.48
N ALA A 155 7.73 4.83 -33.28
CA ALA A 155 6.35 4.77 -33.77
C ALA A 155 5.34 4.37 -32.67
N ALA A 156 5.76 3.54 -31.71
CA ALA A 156 4.98 3.15 -30.54
C ALA A 156 4.80 4.30 -29.53
N GLY A 157 5.56 5.39 -29.67
CA GLY A 157 5.45 6.60 -28.87
C GLY A 157 6.10 6.52 -27.50
N SER A 158 6.03 7.62 -26.74
CA SER A 158 6.58 7.68 -25.38
C SER A 158 5.93 6.65 -24.45
N PRO A 159 6.67 6.06 -23.49
CA PRO A 159 6.09 5.12 -22.55
C PRO A 159 4.98 5.76 -21.71
N MET A 160 3.73 5.44 -22.03
CA MET A 160 2.54 6.02 -21.39
C MET A 160 2.44 5.71 -19.89
N TRP A 161 3.17 4.71 -19.38
CA TRP A 161 3.28 4.44 -17.94
C TRP A 161 3.90 5.60 -17.15
N ILE A 162 4.64 6.52 -17.81
CA ILE A 162 5.18 7.74 -17.18
C ILE A 162 4.07 8.63 -16.62
N TYR A 163 2.91 8.71 -17.29
CA TYR A 163 1.76 9.46 -16.78
C TYR A 163 1.23 8.86 -15.46
N VAL A 164 1.23 7.53 -15.34
CA VAL A 164 0.85 6.84 -14.10
C VAL A 164 1.86 7.17 -13.00
N PHE A 165 3.16 7.15 -13.31
CA PHE A 165 4.22 7.54 -12.38
C PHE A 165 4.05 9.00 -11.91
N MET A 166 3.93 9.95 -12.84
CA MET A 166 3.76 11.37 -12.51
C MET A 166 2.47 11.63 -11.76
N GLY A 167 1.35 11.02 -12.18
CA GLY A 167 0.06 11.15 -11.50
C GLY A 167 0.10 10.62 -10.07
N ASN A 168 0.76 9.47 -9.83
CA ASN A 168 0.91 8.92 -8.49
C ASN A 168 1.86 9.78 -7.61
N MET A 169 2.91 10.36 -8.20
CA MET A 169 3.76 11.35 -7.53
C MET A 169 2.98 12.63 -7.15
N LEU A 170 2.16 13.17 -8.05
CA LEU A 170 1.28 14.33 -7.77
C LEU A 170 0.29 14.01 -6.64
N ARG A 171 -0.25 12.80 -6.60
CA ARG A 171 -1.09 12.35 -5.48
C ARG A 171 -0.34 12.35 -4.16
N GLY A 172 0.93 11.95 -4.16
CA GLY A 172 1.83 12.06 -3.01
C GLY A 172 2.00 13.50 -2.52
N ILE A 173 2.30 14.42 -3.45
CA ILE A 173 2.45 15.86 -3.17
C ILE A 173 1.16 16.44 -2.55
N GLY A 174 0.00 16.07 -3.13
CA GLY A 174 -1.30 16.57 -2.67
C GLY A 174 -1.75 16.00 -1.32
N GLU A 175 -1.31 14.79 -0.94
CA GLU A 175 -1.62 14.18 0.36
C GLU A 175 -0.87 14.85 1.51
N THR A 176 0.35 15.33 1.25
CA THR A 176 1.27 15.88 2.25
C THR A 176 0.66 16.91 3.23
N PRO A 177 -0.08 17.95 2.80
CA PRO A 177 -0.65 18.95 3.71
C PRO A 177 -1.81 18.46 4.57
N VAL A 178 -2.50 17.39 4.19
CA VAL A 178 -3.76 16.98 4.82
C VAL A 178 -3.59 16.66 6.30
N MET A 179 -2.63 15.79 6.62
CA MET A 179 -2.42 15.31 7.99
C MET A 179 -1.81 16.37 8.92
N PRO A 180 -0.64 16.97 8.61
CA PRO A 180 0.00 17.91 9.53
C PRO A 180 -0.82 19.19 9.74
N LEU A 181 -1.38 19.76 8.67
CA LEU A 181 -2.16 21.00 8.77
C LEU A 181 -3.57 20.75 9.29
N GLY A 182 -4.16 19.60 8.95
CA GLY A 182 -5.49 19.22 9.41
C GLY A 182 -5.54 19.00 10.92
N ILE A 183 -4.61 18.20 11.44
CA ILE A 183 -4.53 17.91 12.87
C ILE A 183 -4.18 19.16 13.68
N SER A 184 -3.19 19.95 13.23
CA SER A 184 -2.79 21.18 13.94
C SER A 184 -3.90 22.24 13.96
N TYR A 185 -4.63 22.43 12.86
CA TYR A 185 -5.77 23.35 12.85
C TYR A 185 -6.90 22.86 13.76
N LEU A 186 -7.19 21.56 13.78
CA LEU A 186 -8.19 21.01 14.69
C LEU A 186 -7.82 21.28 16.15
N ASP A 187 -6.57 20.96 16.53
CA ASP A 187 -6.08 21.07 17.90
C ASP A 187 -6.06 22.53 18.40
N ASP A 188 -5.65 23.49 17.56
CA ASP A 188 -5.61 24.92 17.93
C ASP A 188 -7.00 25.49 18.29
N PHE A 189 -8.06 24.97 17.67
CA PHE A 189 -9.42 25.52 17.80
C PHE A 189 -10.39 24.66 18.60
N SER A 190 -10.07 23.40 18.90
CA SER A 190 -10.85 22.57 19.84
C SER A 190 -10.42 22.75 21.29
N ARG A 191 -11.30 22.37 22.21
CA ARG A 191 -10.90 22.18 23.62
C ARG A 191 -9.96 20.99 23.72
N GLU A 192 -8.93 21.10 24.56
CA GLU A 192 -7.93 20.04 24.77
C GLU A 192 -8.57 18.70 25.19
N GLU A 193 -9.67 18.76 25.92
CA GLU A 193 -10.44 17.58 26.33
C GLU A 193 -11.15 16.87 25.16
N ASN A 194 -11.51 17.62 24.12
CA ASN A 194 -12.28 17.13 22.97
C ASN A 194 -11.39 16.73 21.77
N THR A 195 -10.18 17.30 21.64
CA THR A 195 -9.26 16.98 20.52
C THR A 195 -9.06 15.46 20.34
N PRO A 196 -8.78 14.66 21.39
CA PRO A 196 -8.54 13.22 21.23
C PRO A 196 -9.75 12.47 20.66
N PHE A 197 -10.96 12.88 21.04
CA PHE A 197 -12.19 12.30 20.51
C PHE A 197 -12.38 12.63 19.02
N TYR A 198 -12.16 13.89 18.63
CA TYR A 198 -12.26 14.30 17.23
C TYR A 198 -11.24 13.59 16.33
N LEU A 199 -10.00 13.42 16.81
CA LEU A 199 -8.98 12.64 16.09
C LEU A 199 -9.38 11.17 15.94
N ALA A 200 -9.95 10.55 16.97
CA ALA A 200 -10.45 9.18 16.88
C ALA A 200 -11.56 9.04 15.82
N CYS A 201 -12.48 10.00 15.73
CA CYS A 201 -13.52 10.02 14.69
C CYS A 201 -12.92 10.14 13.28
N ILE A 202 -11.98 11.08 13.06
CA ILE A 202 -11.32 11.28 11.75
C ILE A 202 -10.60 10.01 11.31
N HIS A 203 -9.82 9.40 12.19
CA HIS A 203 -9.07 8.18 11.86
C HIS A 203 -9.99 6.99 11.60
N THR A 204 -11.09 6.84 12.34
CA THR A 204 -12.10 5.79 12.12
C THR A 204 -12.73 5.91 10.73
N VAL A 205 -13.14 7.12 10.34
CA VAL A 205 -13.67 7.40 8.99
C VAL A 205 -12.60 7.13 7.92
N GLY A 206 -11.34 7.49 8.19
CA GLY A 206 -10.21 7.17 7.31
C GLY A 206 -10.00 5.68 7.07
N ILE A 207 -10.24 4.81 8.06
CA ILE A 207 -10.11 3.35 7.94
C ILE A 207 -11.18 2.74 7.02
N LEU A 208 -12.35 3.40 6.86
CA LEU A 208 -13.37 2.94 5.91
C LEU A 208 -12.91 3.13 4.46
N GLY A 209 -12.10 4.15 4.16
CA GLY A 209 -11.64 4.46 2.80
C GLY A 209 -11.03 3.24 2.09
N PRO A 210 -10.05 2.53 2.69
CA PRO A 210 -9.46 1.35 2.09
C PRO A 210 -10.44 0.22 1.77
N MET A 211 -11.46 -0.01 2.62
CA MET A 211 -12.47 -1.03 2.36
C MET A 211 -13.22 -0.76 1.05
N PHE A 212 -13.71 0.48 0.89
CA PHE A 212 -14.37 0.90 -0.35
C PHE A 212 -13.41 0.90 -1.54
N GLY A 213 -12.13 1.21 -1.35
CA GLY A 213 -11.14 1.25 -2.43
C GLY A 213 -10.82 -0.13 -3.01
N PHE A 214 -10.68 -1.14 -2.15
CA PHE A 214 -10.55 -2.53 -2.59
C PHE A 214 -11.86 -3.04 -3.21
N MET A 215 -13.03 -2.70 -2.66
CA MET A 215 -14.31 -3.09 -3.26
C MET A 215 -14.50 -2.51 -4.67
N LEU A 216 -14.22 -1.22 -4.87
CA LEU A 216 -14.26 -0.59 -6.18
C LEU A 216 -13.26 -1.23 -7.15
N GLY A 217 -12.03 -1.48 -6.69
CA GLY A 217 -11.01 -2.18 -7.48
C GLY A 217 -11.45 -3.58 -7.92
N SER A 218 -12.09 -4.34 -7.03
CA SER A 218 -12.64 -5.66 -7.35
C SER A 218 -13.72 -5.55 -8.44
N PHE A 219 -14.66 -4.62 -8.29
CA PHE A 219 -15.73 -4.41 -9.25
C PHE A 219 -15.18 -4.03 -10.63
N LEU A 220 -14.32 -3.01 -10.70
CA LEU A 220 -13.75 -2.51 -11.95
C LEU A 220 -12.78 -3.50 -12.61
N SER A 221 -12.14 -4.38 -11.83
CA SER A 221 -11.30 -5.44 -12.39
C SER A 221 -12.09 -6.50 -13.18
N LYS A 222 -13.41 -6.62 -12.97
CA LYS A 222 -14.29 -7.52 -13.74
C LYS A 222 -14.79 -6.91 -15.05
N ILE A 223 -14.75 -5.59 -15.17
CA ILE A 223 -15.22 -4.87 -16.35
C ILE A 223 -14.04 -4.71 -17.31
N TYR A 224 -14.23 -5.01 -18.59
CA TYR A 224 -13.15 -4.93 -19.58
C TYR A 224 -12.64 -3.49 -19.75
N VAL A 225 -11.34 -3.33 -19.98
CA VAL A 225 -10.67 -2.02 -20.05
C VAL A 225 -11.30 -1.05 -21.05
N ASP A 226 -11.68 -1.53 -22.24
CA ASP A 226 -12.26 -0.71 -23.31
C ASP A 226 -13.79 -0.84 -23.38
N THR A 227 -14.44 -1.09 -22.23
CA THR A 227 -15.90 -1.14 -22.14
C THR A 227 -16.54 0.12 -22.73
N GLY A 228 -17.56 -0.05 -23.57
CA GLY A 228 -18.21 1.04 -24.30
C GLY A 228 -17.50 1.52 -25.58
N PHE A 229 -16.27 1.04 -25.85
CA PHE A 229 -15.53 1.33 -27.08
C PHE A 229 -15.39 0.13 -28.02
N VAL A 230 -15.62 -1.09 -27.52
CA VAL A 230 -15.55 -2.35 -28.29
C VAL A 230 -16.78 -3.22 -28.02
N ASP A 231 -17.10 -4.07 -28.98
CA ASP A 231 -18.12 -5.10 -28.81
C ASP A 231 -17.60 -6.24 -27.92
N LEU A 232 -18.23 -6.40 -26.75
CA LEU A 232 -17.83 -7.36 -25.73
C LEU A 232 -18.07 -8.82 -26.15
N ASP A 233 -18.92 -9.06 -27.15
CA ASP A 233 -19.24 -10.40 -27.64
C ASP A 233 -18.13 -10.95 -28.55
N THR A 234 -17.32 -10.08 -29.14
CA THR A 234 -16.14 -10.45 -29.94
C THR A 234 -14.92 -10.82 -29.09
N ILE A 235 -14.94 -10.50 -27.79
CA ILE A 235 -13.80 -10.72 -26.90
C ILE A 235 -13.71 -12.19 -26.49
N THR A 236 -12.55 -12.80 -26.73
CA THR A 236 -12.27 -14.22 -26.46
C THR A 236 -11.73 -14.49 -25.04
N ILE A 237 -11.41 -13.45 -24.27
CA ILE A 237 -10.86 -13.57 -22.92
C ILE A 237 -11.89 -13.26 -21.83
N THR A 238 -11.66 -13.83 -20.64
CA THR A 238 -12.48 -13.60 -19.44
C THR A 238 -11.65 -12.98 -18.33
N TYR A 239 -12.28 -12.44 -17.28
CA TYR A 239 -11.60 -11.85 -16.12
C TYR A 239 -10.75 -12.83 -15.28
N LYS A 240 -10.74 -14.12 -15.64
CA LYS A 240 -9.83 -15.14 -15.08
C LYS A 240 -8.53 -15.27 -15.88
N ASP A 241 -8.48 -14.77 -17.11
CA ASP A 241 -7.31 -14.86 -18.00
C ASP A 241 -6.20 -13.90 -17.57
N SER A 242 -4.93 -14.31 -17.69
CA SER A 242 -3.77 -13.48 -17.35
C SER A 242 -3.53 -12.31 -18.32
N ARG A 243 -4.21 -12.31 -19.48
CA ARG A 243 -4.25 -11.19 -20.43
C ARG A 243 -5.36 -10.19 -20.15
N TRP A 244 -6.30 -10.51 -19.27
CA TRP A 244 -7.41 -9.62 -18.96
C TRP A 244 -6.92 -8.36 -18.25
N VAL A 245 -7.37 -7.22 -18.75
CA VAL A 245 -7.18 -5.90 -18.16
C VAL A 245 -8.56 -5.33 -17.84
N GLY A 246 -8.77 -5.03 -16.56
CA GLY A 246 -9.97 -4.40 -16.05
C GLY A 246 -9.98 -2.89 -16.32
N ALA A 247 -11.14 -2.25 -16.15
CA ALA A 247 -11.37 -0.81 -16.32
C ALA A 247 -10.72 0.05 -15.22
N TRP A 248 -9.39 -0.07 -15.07
CA TRP A 248 -8.60 0.56 -14.02
C TRP A 248 -8.64 2.10 -14.07
N TRP A 249 -8.77 2.70 -15.25
CA TRP A 249 -8.85 4.15 -15.44
C TRP A 249 -10.11 4.75 -14.80
N LEU A 250 -11.24 4.02 -14.85
CA LEU A 250 -12.53 4.51 -14.38
C LEU A 250 -12.51 4.78 -12.87
N GLY A 251 -11.85 3.94 -12.08
CA GLY A 251 -11.77 4.16 -10.65
C GLY A 251 -10.83 5.29 -10.26
N PHE A 252 -9.87 5.66 -11.11
CA PHE A 252 -9.08 6.88 -10.91
C PHE A 252 -9.91 8.15 -11.17
N ILE A 253 -10.86 8.10 -12.10
CA ILE A 253 -11.85 9.18 -12.30
C ILE A 253 -12.78 9.27 -11.09
N VAL A 254 -13.32 8.14 -10.61
CA VAL A 254 -14.20 8.11 -9.43
C VAL A 254 -13.48 8.61 -8.19
N THR A 255 -12.31 8.06 -7.88
CA THR A 255 -11.51 8.46 -6.70
C THR A 255 -11.03 9.92 -6.82
N GLY A 256 -10.60 10.35 -8.01
CA GLY A 256 -10.24 11.74 -8.29
C GLY A 256 -11.39 12.72 -8.06
N THR A 257 -12.60 12.35 -8.50
CA THR A 257 -13.81 13.17 -8.30
C THR A 257 -14.19 13.26 -6.82
N VAL A 258 -14.13 12.15 -6.08
CA VAL A 258 -14.40 12.16 -4.62
C VAL A 258 -13.39 13.05 -3.89
N VAL A 259 -12.10 12.97 -4.25
CA VAL A 259 -11.07 13.85 -3.69
C VAL A 259 -11.31 15.32 -4.06
N LEU A 260 -11.70 15.60 -5.31
CA LEU A 260 -12.02 16.96 -5.76
C LEU A 260 -13.19 17.55 -4.95
N LEU A 261 -14.26 16.78 -4.76
CA LEU A 261 -15.40 17.18 -3.94
C LEU A 261 -14.99 17.43 -2.48
N SER A 262 -14.07 16.62 -1.95
CA SER A 262 -13.55 16.79 -0.60
C SER A 262 -12.77 18.10 -0.39
N SER A 263 -12.27 18.71 -1.46
CA SER A 263 -11.50 19.96 -1.42
C SER A 263 -12.38 21.20 -1.21
N ILE A 264 -13.60 21.19 -1.76
CA ILE A 264 -14.48 22.37 -1.85
C ILE A 264 -14.71 23.05 -0.49
N PRO A 265 -15.05 22.36 0.62
CA PRO A 265 -15.33 23.00 1.90
C PRO A 265 -14.15 23.82 2.45
N PHE A 266 -12.91 23.42 2.16
CA PHE A 266 -11.71 24.05 2.72
C PHE A 266 -11.45 25.46 2.19
N PHE A 267 -11.98 25.82 1.03
CA PHE A 267 -11.85 27.16 0.48
C PHE A 267 -12.75 28.19 1.16
N PHE A 268 -13.83 27.73 1.80
CA PHE A 268 -14.80 28.58 2.50
C PHE A 268 -14.53 28.70 4.01
N LEU A 269 -13.58 27.93 4.54
CA LEU A 269 -13.21 27.95 5.96
C LEU A 269 -12.26 29.13 6.27
N PRO A 270 -12.43 29.82 7.41
CA PRO A 270 -11.61 30.99 7.77
C PRO A 270 -10.20 30.59 8.23
N LYS A 271 -9.27 31.55 8.20
CA LYS A 271 -7.87 31.36 8.62
C LYS A 271 -7.75 30.97 10.09
N SER A 272 -8.58 31.56 10.94
CA SER A 272 -8.69 31.29 12.37
C SER A 272 -10.15 31.18 12.78
N LEU A 273 -10.41 30.39 13.83
CA LEU A 273 -11.70 30.28 14.49
C LEU A 273 -11.58 30.79 15.93
N PRO A 274 -12.66 31.28 16.56
CA PRO A 274 -12.68 31.43 18.00
C PRO A 274 -12.51 30.04 18.64
N LYS A 275 -11.69 29.93 19.69
CA LYS A 275 -11.46 28.64 20.37
C LYS A 275 -12.79 28.17 20.96
N GLN A 276 -13.09 26.87 20.81
CA GLN A 276 -14.37 26.30 21.26
C GLN A 276 -14.62 26.61 22.75
N GLY A 277 -15.58 27.51 23.04
CA GLY A 277 -15.90 27.95 24.41
C GLY A 277 -15.60 29.42 24.71
N GLN A 278 -14.71 30.07 23.96
CA GLN A 278 -14.40 31.50 24.15
C GLN A 278 -15.61 32.40 23.84
N GLU A 279 -16.48 32.02 22.89
CA GLU A 279 -17.70 32.78 22.62
C GLU A 279 -18.66 32.82 23.83
N GLN A 280 -18.68 31.78 24.70
CA GLN A 280 -19.51 31.79 25.91
C GLN A 280 -18.88 32.61 27.03
N GLU A 281 -17.55 32.59 27.15
CA GLU A 281 -16.80 33.40 28.12
C GLU A 281 -16.78 34.89 27.75
N GLU A 282 -16.66 35.24 26.46
CA GLU A 282 -16.74 36.63 25.99
C GLU A 282 -18.15 37.22 26.06
N ILE A 283 -19.20 36.38 25.96
CA ILE A 283 -20.58 36.82 26.17
C ILE A 283 -20.88 36.97 27.67
N GLN A 284 -20.33 36.10 28.54
CA GLN A 284 -20.44 36.23 30.00
C GLN A 284 -19.62 37.40 30.56
N SER A 285 -18.42 37.67 30.02
CA SER A 285 -17.59 38.81 30.43
C SER A 285 -18.25 40.13 30.04
N LYS A 286 -18.81 40.22 28.83
CA LYS A 286 -19.57 41.42 28.39
C LYS A 286 -20.86 41.67 29.17
N SER A 287 -21.49 40.66 29.77
CA SER A 287 -22.63 40.85 30.69
C SER A 287 -22.22 41.24 32.12
N THR A 288 -20.97 40.99 32.51
CA THR A 288 -20.47 41.25 33.87
C THR A 288 -19.67 42.56 33.96
N GLU A 289 -19.15 43.07 32.83
CA GLU A 289 -18.36 44.32 32.75
C GLU A 289 -19.16 45.63 32.89
N LEU A 290 -20.48 45.60 33.06
CA LEU A 290 -21.28 46.83 33.25
C LEU A 290 -21.34 47.33 34.70
N ALA A 291 -20.73 46.62 35.66
CA ALA A 291 -20.83 46.99 37.07
C ALA A 291 -19.55 46.69 37.86
N THR A 292 -18.43 47.32 37.49
CA THR A 292 -17.42 47.88 38.42
C THR A 292 -16.20 48.37 37.63
N LYS A 293 -16.12 49.68 37.39
CA LYS A 293 -14.85 50.37 37.09
C LYS A 293 -14.56 51.32 38.25
N THR A 294 -13.75 50.87 39.21
CA THR A 294 -12.89 51.76 40.01
C THR A 294 -11.64 50.98 40.42
N GLU A 295 -10.50 51.42 39.87
CA GLU A 295 -9.12 51.33 40.36
C GLU A 295 -8.74 50.22 41.35
N GLN A 296 -7.97 49.21 40.88
CA GLN A 296 -6.63 48.90 41.42
C GLN A 296 -5.94 47.75 40.66
N GLU A 297 -4.67 48.02 40.34
CA GLU A 297 -3.51 47.12 40.29
C GLU A 297 -3.30 46.16 39.10
N GLN A 298 -2.29 46.55 38.31
CA GLN A 298 -1.11 45.76 37.90
C GLN A 298 -1.28 44.23 37.92
N PHE A 299 -1.32 43.61 36.75
CA PHE A 299 -0.53 42.43 36.33
C PHE A 299 -1.01 42.01 34.93
N LEU A 300 -0.57 42.75 33.91
CA LEU A 300 -0.52 42.24 32.55
C LEU A 300 0.81 41.47 32.42
N PRO A 301 0.83 40.15 32.14
CA PRO A 301 2.00 39.55 31.54
C PRO A 301 2.15 40.17 30.15
N GLU A 302 3.32 40.76 29.90
CA GLU A 302 3.77 41.19 28.58
C GLU A 302 3.37 40.17 27.51
N GLU A 303 2.90 40.68 26.38
CA GLU A 303 2.96 39.98 25.11
C GLU A 303 4.34 39.32 24.99
N THR A 304 4.39 37.99 25.05
CA THR A 304 5.57 37.25 24.63
C THR A 304 5.70 37.50 23.13
N GLN A 305 6.38 38.58 22.77
CA GLN A 305 6.94 38.77 21.44
C GLN A 305 7.77 37.53 21.13
N GLU A 306 7.21 36.62 20.34
CA GLU A 306 7.99 35.62 19.65
C GLU A 306 8.99 36.37 18.77
N LYS A 307 10.21 36.54 19.27
CA LYS A 307 11.34 36.99 18.46
C LYS A 307 11.37 36.13 17.20
N PRO A 308 11.52 36.71 16.00
CA PRO A 308 11.66 35.91 14.79
C PRO A 308 12.99 35.15 14.88
N VAL A 309 12.93 33.91 15.35
CA VAL A 309 14.11 33.04 15.47
C VAL A 309 14.66 32.85 14.05
N LYS A 310 15.86 33.36 13.80
CA LYS A 310 16.50 33.29 12.48
C LYS A 310 16.73 31.82 12.13
N PHE A 311 16.44 31.43 10.88
CA PHE A 311 16.67 30.06 10.36
C PHE A 311 18.09 29.53 10.63
N GLN A 312 19.06 30.43 10.70
CA GLN A 312 20.46 30.15 11.04
C GLN A 312 20.67 29.64 12.47
N GLU A 313 19.89 30.08 13.45
CA GLU A 313 19.95 29.61 14.84
C GLU A 313 19.22 28.27 14.99
N MET A 314 18.05 28.11 14.35
CA MET A 314 17.35 26.82 14.29
C MET A 314 18.17 25.72 13.59
N ALA A 315 18.89 26.05 12.51
CA ALA A 315 19.76 25.10 11.81
C ALA A 315 21.00 24.71 12.65
N LYS A 316 21.51 25.63 13.46
CA LYS A 316 22.62 25.35 14.41
C LYS A 316 22.19 24.40 15.51
N ASP A 317 20.97 24.49 16.02
CA ASP A 317 20.46 23.60 17.08
C ASP A 317 19.86 22.28 16.54
N PHE A 318 19.53 22.23 15.25
CA PHE A 318 18.95 21.06 14.60
C PHE A 318 19.92 19.87 14.52
N ILE A 319 21.16 20.09 14.08
CA ILE A 319 22.16 19.01 13.94
C ILE A 319 22.53 18.41 15.32
N PRO A 320 22.81 19.20 16.37
CA PRO A 320 23.01 18.68 17.73
C PRO A 320 21.79 17.91 18.25
N SER A 321 20.58 18.42 18.01
CA SER A 321 19.34 17.75 18.43
C SER A 321 19.13 16.42 17.71
N LEU A 322 19.43 16.35 16.41
CA LEU A 322 19.40 15.13 15.61
C LEU A 322 20.42 14.11 16.12
N LYS A 323 21.65 14.56 16.39
CA LYS A 323 22.71 13.72 16.96
C LYS A 323 22.30 13.19 18.34
N ARG A 324 21.72 14.02 19.21
CA ARG A 324 21.21 13.61 20.53
C ARG A 324 20.08 12.59 20.40
N LEU A 325 19.19 12.77 19.43
CA LEU A 325 18.07 11.87 19.16
C LEU A 325 18.55 10.47 18.71
N PHE A 326 19.45 10.39 17.71
CA PHE A 326 19.98 9.11 17.23
C PHE A 326 21.04 8.49 18.15
N ARG A 327 21.63 9.27 19.07
CA ARG A 327 22.48 8.75 20.15
C ARG A 327 21.68 7.99 21.21
N ASN A 328 20.38 8.27 21.33
CA ASN A 328 19.49 7.47 22.17
C ASN A 328 19.30 6.08 21.57
N ARG A 329 20.01 5.10 22.14
CA ARG A 329 20.02 3.71 21.70
C ARG A 329 18.62 3.09 21.59
N ILE A 330 17.69 3.45 22.48
CA ILE A 330 16.31 2.91 22.44
C ILE A 330 15.55 3.45 21.22
N TYR A 331 15.68 4.74 20.94
CA TYR A 331 15.02 5.35 19.78
C TYR A 331 15.53 4.78 18.45
N SER A 332 16.86 4.65 18.31
CA SER A 332 17.48 4.08 17.11
C SER A 332 17.05 2.62 16.88
N LEU A 333 16.92 1.82 17.95
CA LEU A 333 16.38 0.45 17.86
C LEU A 333 14.89 0.43 17.47
N ILE A 334 14.09 1.37 17.97
CA ILE A 334 12.66 1.50 17.60
C ILE A 334 12.52 1.86 16.13
N ILE A 335 13.31 2.82 15.61
CA ILE A 335 13.31 3.15 14.18
C ILE A 335 13.67 1.93 13.36
N LEU A 336 14.75 1.23 13.71
CA LEU A 336 15.20 0.07 12.94
C LEU A 336 14.13 -1.03 12.93
N ALA A 337 13.53 -1.34 14.08
CA ALA A 337 12.44 -2.31 14.18
C ALA A 337 11.22 -1.90 13.35
N SER A 338 10.82 -0.62 13.44
CA SER A 338 9.69 -0.07 12.69
C SER A 338 9.95 -0.11 11.19
N LEU A 339 11.18 0.25 10.76
CA LEU A 339 11.59 0.27 9.37
C LEU A 339 11.49 -1.13 8.76
N VAL A 340 12.07 -2.14 9.42
CA VAL A 340 12.05 -3.52 8.93
C VAL A 340 10.62 -4.09 8.92
N ALA A 341 9.82 -3.82 9.95
CA ALA A 341 8.43 -4.27 10.00
C ALA A 341 7.57 -3.64 8.88
N VAL A 342 7.72 -2.32 8.65
CA VAL A 342 6.98 -1.61 7.60
C VAL A 342 7.42 -2.05 6.21
N ASN A 343 8.71 -2.34 6.00
CA ASN A 343 9.21 -2.93 4.74
C ASN A 343 8.44 -4.22 4.39
N GLY A 344 8.34 -5.14 5.36
CA GLY A 344 7.61 -6.40 5.18
C GLY A 344 6.11 -6.18 4.93
N PHE A 345 5.50 -5.24 5.65
CA PHE A 345 4.09 -4.89 5.48
C PHE A 345 3.78 -4.28 4.10
N ILE A 346 4.60 -3.36 3.61
CA ILE A 346 4.40 -2.70 2.31
C ILE A 346 4.62 -3.68 1.16
N GLY A 347 5.64 -4.54 1.23
CA GLY A 347 5.82 -5.63 0.28
C GLY A 347 4.62 -6.59 0.25
N LEU A 348 4.13 -6.98 1.43
CA LEU A 348 2.96 -7.84 1.59
C LEU A 348 1.70 -7.22 0.96
N ILE A 349 1.33 -5.99 1.32
CA ILE A 349 0.05 -5.43 0.85
C ILE A 349 0.04 -5.16 -0.66
N THR A 350 1.20 -4.80 -1.23
CA THR A 350 1.34 -4.38 -2.63
C THR A 350 1.18 -5.55 -3.60
N PHE A 351 1.78 -6.70 -3.32
CA PHE A 351 1.75 -7.86 -4.23
C PHE A 351 0.81 -8.98 -3.79
N LYS A 352 0.10 -8.85 -2.67
CA LYS A 352 -0.86 -9.88 -2.20
C LYS A 352 -1.96 -10.23 -3.22
N PRO A 353 -2.61 -9.28 -3.92
CA PRO A 353 -3.60 -9.64 -4.95
C PRO A 353 -2.98 -10.53 -6.04
N LYS A 354 -1.77 -10.17 -6.50
CA LYS A 354 -1.01 -10.91 -7.50
C LYS A 354 -0.58 -12.29 -7.00
N TYR A 355 -0.13 -12.38 -5.74
CA TYR A 355 0.23 -13.64 -5.11
C TYR A 355 -0.96 -14.61 -5.09
N ILE A 356 -2.13 -14.15 -4.65
CA ILE A 356 -3.35 -14.97 -4.62
C ILE A 356 -3.75 -15.42 -6.03
N GLU A 357 -3.64 -14.53 -7.01
CA GLU A 357 -3.97 -14.82 -8.40
C GLU A 357 -3.06 -15.88 -9.01
N GLN A 358 -1.75 -15.73 -8.87
CA GLN A 358 -0.78 -16.60 -9.53
C GLN A 358 -0.59 -17.95 -8.82
N VAL A 359 -0.64 -17.97 -7.49
CA VAL A 359 -0.38 -19.19 -6.70
C VAL A 359 -1.63 -20.04 -6.54
N TYR A 360 -2.79 -19.43 -6.26
CA TYR A 360 -4.04 -20.18 -6.02
C TYR A 360 -5.00 -20.17 -7.23
N GLY A 361 -4.62 -19.55 -8.35
CA GLY A 361 -5.44 -19.53 -9.58
C GLY A 361 -6.77 -18.77 -9.44
N GLN A 362 -6.90 -17.90 -8.44
CA GLN A 362 -8.12 -17.12 -8.22
C GLN A 362 -8.09 -15.85 -9.07
N SER A 363 -9.22 -15.42 -9.62
CA SER A 363 -9.25 -14.14 -10.37
C SER A 363 -8.82 -12.95 -9.51
N ALA A 364 -8.14 -11.95 -10.10
CA ALA A 364 -7.75 -10.71 -9.42
C ALA A 364 -8.93 -10.07 -8.66
N SER A 365 -10.13 -10.04 -9.25
CA SER A 365 -11.32 -9.48 -8.62
C SER A 365 -11.68 -10.14 -7.27
N LYS A 366 -11.65 -11.47 -7.21
CA LYS A 366 -11.94 -12.25 -6.00
C LYS A 366 -10.87 -12.04 -4.94
N ALA A 367 -9.60 -11.98 -5.34
CA ALA A 367 -8.49 -11.71 -4.42
C ALA A 367 -8.63 -10.32 -3.77
N ILE A 368 -8.83 -9.28 -4.58
CA ILE A 368 -9.00 -7.89 -4.14
C ILE A 368 -10.21 -7.77 -3.19
N PHE A 369 -11.34 -8.40 -3.54
CA PHE A 369 -12.55 -8.40 -2.71
C PHE A 369 -12.30 -8.97 -1.31
N LEU A 370 -11.69 -10.16 -1.25
CA LEU A 370 -11.43 -10.85 0.01
C LEU A 370 -10.39 -10.12 0.87
N ILE A 371 -9.41 -9.44 0.25
CA ILE A 371 -8.49 -8.56 0.97
C ILE A 371 -9.27 -7.41 1.63
N GLY A 372 -10.14 -6.74 0.87
CA GLY A 372 -10.92 -5.61 1.33
C GLY A 372 -11.89 -5.95 2.48
N ILE A 373 -12.65 -7.03 2.35
CA ILE A 373 -13.73 -7.35 3.30
C ILE A 373 -13.29 -8.19 4.49
N LEU A 374 -12.24 -9.02 4.36
CA LEU A 374 -11.79 -9.89 5.45
C LEU A 374 -10.56 -9.34 6.19
N ASN A 375 -9.52 -8.90 5.48
CA ASN A 375 -8.27 -8.52 6.14
C ASN A 375 -8.33 -7.12 6.75
N LEU A 376 -8.94 -6.14 6.07
CA LEU A 376 -8.97 -4.75 6.58
C LEU A 376 -9.77 -4.60 7.88
N PRO A 377 -10.97 -5.20 8.03
CA PRO A 377 -11.68 -5.16 9.32
C PRO A 377 -10.89 -5.86 10.44
N ALA A 378 -10.20 -6.96 10.14
CA ALA A 378 -9.37 -7.65 11.12
C ALA A 378 -8.21 -6.77 11.62
N VAL A 379 -7.59 -5.98 10.74
CA VAL A 379 -6.58 -4.99 11.13
C VAL A 379 -7.18 -3.91 12.04
N ALA A 380 -8.37 -3.39 11.70
CA ALA A 380 -9.03 -2.37 12.52
C ALA A 380 -9.38 -2.90 13.94
N LEU A 381 -9.95 -4.11 14.02
CA LEU A 381 -10.25 -4.78 15.28
C LEU A 381 -8.99 -5.06 16.11
N GLY A 382 -7.87 -5.40 15.45
CA GLY A 382 -6.60 -5.61 16.12
C GLY A 382 -6.08 -4.34 16.79
N PHE A 383 -6.09 -3.18 16.10
CA PHE A 383 -5.68 -1.90 16.69
C PHE A 383 -6.52 -1.51 17.91
N ILE A 384 -7.84 -1.69 17.82
CA ILE A 384 -8.77 -1.43 18.93
C ILE A 384 -8.47 -2.35 20.10
N THR A 385 -8.26 -3.65 19.84
CA THR A 385 -7.96 -4.65 20.87
C THR A 385 -6.62 -4.36 21.56
N GLY A 386 -5.58 -4.02 20.80
CA GLY A 386 -4.28 -3.60 21.34
C GLY A 386 -4.39 -2.37 22.24
N GLY A 387 -5.18 -1.37 21.84
CA GLY A 387 -5.47 -0.19 22.67
C GLY A 387 -6.27 -0.52 23.94
N PHE A 388 -7.28 -1.38 23.81
CA PHE A 388 -8.09 -1.85 24.92
C PHE A 388 -7.26 -2.61 25.96
N MET A 389 -6.34 -3.48 25.54
CA MET A 389 -5.42 -4.20 26.44
C MET A 389 -4.56 -3.25 27.28
N LEU A 390 -4.00 -2.19 26.65
CA LEU A 390 -3.21 -1.19 27.39
C LEU A 390 -4.04 -0.47 28.45
N LYS A 391 -5.28 -0.10 28.12
CA LYS A 391 -6.17 0.63 29.02
C LYS A 391 -6.68 -0.26 30.16
N ARG A 392 -7.16 -1.46 29.85
CA ARG A 392 -7.77 -2.39 30.82
C ARG A 392 -6.77 -2.85 31.87
N PHE A 393 -5.56 -3.21 31.44
CA PHE A 393 -4.50 -3.72 32.32
C PHE A 393 -3.55 -2.62 32.83
N LYS A 394 -3.81 -1.34 32.53
CA LYS A 394 -2.99 -0.18 32.92
C LYS A 394 -1.49 -0.43 32.68
N LEU A 395 -1.15 -0.94 31.49
CA LEU A 395 0.21 -1.39 31.20
C LEU A 395 1.19 -0.21 31.11
N GLY A 396 2.26 -0.29 31.90
CA GLY A 396 3.43 0.59 31.78
C GLY A 396 4.22 0.35 30.49
N VAL A 397 5.37 1.03 30.32
CA VAL A 397 6.21 0.89 29.10
C VAL A 397 6.68 -0.54 28.88
N VAL A 398 7.06 -1.25 29.94
CA VAL A 398 7.49 -2.66 29.85
C VAL A 398 6.32 -3.59 29.46
N GLY A 399 5.14 -3.35 30.03
CA GLY A 399 3.93 -4.12 29.68
C GLY A 399 3.50 -3.89 28.23
N ALA A 400 3.54 -2.64 27.76
CA ALA A 400 3.25 -2.30 26.37
C ALA A 400 4.27 -2.94 25.41
N ALA A 401 5.56 -2.90 25.74
CA ALA A 401 6.60 -3.56 24.96
C ALA A 401 6.42 -5.08 24.92
N ARG A 402 5.96 -5.70 26.02
CA ARG A 402 5.65 -7.14 26.08
C ARG A 402 4.50 -7.51 25.13
N VAL A 403 3.43 -6.71 25.10
CA VAL A 403 2.31 -6.96 24.17
C VAL A 403 2.77 -6.79 22.72
N ALA A 404 3.55 -5.75 22.43
CA ALA A 404 4.07 -5.49 21.08
C ALA A 404 4.95 -6.65 20.57
N ILE A 405 5.91 -7.12 21.38
CA ILE A 405 6.79 -8.24 20.97
C ILE A 405 6.03 -9.56 20.87
N SER A 406 5.07 -9.84 21.77
CA SER A 406 4.24 -11.04 21.68
C SER A 406 3.38 -11.06 20.42
N ALA A 407 2.79 -9.93 20.05
CA ALA A 407 2.03 -9.78 18.82
C ALA A 407 2.93 -9.93 17.57
N SER A 408 4.11 -9.31 17.57
CA SER A 408 5.10 -9.43 16.49
C SER A 408 5.59 -10.87 16.32
N LEU A 409 5.84 -11.58 17.42
CA LEU A 409 6.26 -12.97 17.40
C LEU A 409 5.13 -13.89 16.91
N GLY A 410 3.90 -13.66 17.37
CA GLY A 410 2.72 -14.38 16.89
C GLY A 410 2.49 -14.19 15.39
N SER A 411 2.66 -12.96 14.88
CA SER A 411 2.56 -12.66 13.44
C SER A 411 3.65 -13.38 12.65
N PHE A 412 4.90 -13.40 13.15
CA PHE A 412 5.99 -14.18 12.54
C PHE A 412 5.66 -15.68 12.47
N CYS A 413 5.18 -16.28 13.56
CA CYS A 413 4.78 -17.68 13.57
C CYS A 413 3.68 -17.96 12.55
N MET A 414 2.68 -17.08 12.44
CA MET A 414 1.61 -17.23 11.46
C MET A 414 2.12 -17.13 10.01
N PHE A 415 3.03 -16.20 9.71
CA PHE A 415 3.66 -16.13 8.39
C PHE A 415 4.52 -17.35 8.07
N ALA A 416 5.25 -17.88 9.05
CA ALA A 416 6.01 -19.12 8.90
C ALA A 416 5.09 -20.31 8.57
N VAL A 417 3.93 -20.43 9.24
CA VAL A 417 2.93 -21.46 8.92
C VAL A 417 2.39 -21.30 7.49
N GLN A 418 2.14 -20.07 7.03
CA GLN A 418 1.66 -19.82 5.67
C GLN A 418 2.63 -20.29 4.58
N ILE A 419 3.94 -20.32 4.84
CA ILE A 419 4.93 -20.87 3.90
C ILE A 419 4.60 -22.32 3.56
N PHE A 420 4.10 -23.11 4.51
CA PHE A 420 3.79 -24.53 4.29
C PHE A 420 2.46 -24.77 3.55
N VAL A 421 1.62 -23.74 3.38
CA VAL A 421 0.36 -23.86 2.64
C VAL A 421 0.65 -23.83 1.13
N GLN A 422 0.95 -25.00 0.57
CA GLN A 422 1.27 -25.18 -0.84
C GLN A 422 0.02 -25.42 -1.70
N CYS A 423 0.01 -24.83 -2.89
CA CYS A 423 -0.77 -25.30 -4.03
C CYS A 423 0.21 -25.58 -5.18
N ASP A 424 -0.01 -26.67 -5.91
CA ASP A 424 0.87 -27.06 -7.01
C ASP A 424 0.76 -26.10 -8.20
N ASN A 425 1.77 -26.13 -9.06
CA ASN A 425 1.82 -25.31 -10.27
C ASN A 425 0.61 -25.60 -11.19
N ALA A 426 0.22 -24.62 -12.01
CA ALA A 426 -0.73 -24.88 -13.08
C ALA A 426 -0.11 -25.91 -14.01
N GLU A 427 -0.87 -26.89 -14.46
CA GLU A 427 -0.41 -27.91 -15.39
C GLU A 427 -0.42 -27.31 -16.80
N VAL A 428 0.76 -26.88 -17.25
CA VAL A 428 0.98 -26.22 -18.54
C VAL A 428 2.01 -27.00 -19.33
N ALA A 429 1.59 -27.54 -20.47
CA ALA A 429 2.44 -28.34 -21.36
C ALA A 429 3.66 -27.54 -21.83
N GLY A 430 4.85 -28.14 -21.70
CA GLY A 430 6.12 -27.54 -22.05
C GLY A 430 6.70 -26.53 -21.04
N LEU A 431 6.01 -26.22 -19.94
CA LEU A 431 6.51 -25.27 -18.92
C LEU A 431 6.55 -25.87 -17.51
N THR A 432 5.49 -26.56 -17.11
CA THR A 432 5.39 -27.19 -15.77
C THR A 432 5.12 -28.68 -15.86
N MET A 433 4.53 -29.13 -16.97
CA MET A 433 4.35 -30.53 -17.37
C MET A 433 5.02 -30.75 -18.73
N SER A 434 5.59 -31.92 -18.97
CA SER A 434 5.94 -32.33 -20.33
C SER A 434 4.68 -32.65 -21.15
N TYR A 435 4.79 -32.71 -22.47
CA TYR A 435 3.68 -33.18 -23.33
C TYR A 435 3.28 -34.65 -23.07
N GLN A 436 4.09 -35.40 -22.32
CA GLN A 436 3.81 -36.77 -21.88
C GLN A 436 3.25 -36.81 -20.45
N SER A 437 2.75 -35.69 -19.94
CA SER A 437 2.17 -35.54 -18.60
C SER A 437 3.14 -35.84 -17.46
N VAL A 438 4.45 -35.64 -17.68
CA VAL A 438 5.47 -35.79 -16.63
C VAL A 438 5.74 -34.44 -15.96
N PRO A 439 5.72 -34.35 -14.62
CA PRO A 439 6.06 -33.12 -13.91
C PRO A 439 7.49 -32.65 -14.19
N GLN A 440 7.63 -31.55 -14.92
CA GLN A 440 8.93 -30.97 -15.25
C GLN A 440 8.80 -29.45 -15.44
N VAL A 441 9.49 -28.69 -14.58
CA VAL A 441 9.54 -27.23 -14.69
C VAL A 441 10.69 -26.83 -15.62
N SER A 442 10.35 -26.13 -16.71
CA SER A 442 11.32 -25.60 -17.69
C SER A 442 11.18 -24.09 -17.81
N TYR A 443 12.33 -23.41 -17.86
CA TYR A 443 12.42 -21.98 -18.17
C TYR A 443 12.82 -21.73 -19.64
N ASN A 444 13.10 -22.80 -20.39
CA ASN A 444 13.50 -22.70 -21.79
C ASN A 444 12.26 -22.62 -22.70
N PRO A 445 12.09 -21.58 -23.53
CA PRO A 445 10.93 -21.49 -24.42
C PRO A 445 10.82 -22.64 -25.43
N GLN A 446 11.93 -23.31 -25.76
CA GLN A 446 11.94 -24.42 -26.73
C GLN A 446 11.18 -25.66 -26.24
N THR A 447 10.96 -25.81 -24.93
CA THR A 447 10.18 -26.95 -24.40
C THR A 447 8.68 -26.85 -24.69
N LEU A 448 8.20 -25.72 -25.22
CA LEU A 448 6.85 -25.58 -25.76
C LEU A 448 6.66 -26.32 -27.10
N LEU A 449 7.73 -26.64 -27.81
CA LEU A 449 7.69 -27.40 -29.06
C LEU A 449 7.84 -28.90 -28.77
N SER A 450 7.08 -29.72 -29.50
CA SER A 450 7.01 -31.17 -29.37
C SER A 450 6.75 -31.81 -30.74
N GLN A 451 6.89 -33.12 -30.84
CA GLN A 451 6.61 -33.85 -32.10
C GLN A 451 5.17 -33.64 -32.58
N CYS A 452 4.20 -33.53 -31.65
CA CYS A 452 2.79 -33.39 -31.98
C CYS A 452 2.43 -32.02 -32.61
N ASN A 453 3.16 -30.96 -32.27
CA ASN A 453 2.99 -29.62 -32.86
C ASN A 453 4.11 -29.25 -33.82
N GLY A 454 5.08 -30.13 -34.09
CA GLY A 454 6.21 -29.86 -34.97
C GLY A 454 5.82 -29.65 -36.44
N GLN A 455 4.62 -30.09 -36.84
CA GLN A 455 4.05 -29.79 -38.16
C GLN A 455 3.32 -28.45 -38.21
N CYS A 456 3.18 -27.77 -37.07
CA CYS A 456 2.63 -26.44 -36.94
C CYS A 456 3.79 -25.47 -36.72
N PHE A 457 3.95 -24.47 -37.58
CA PHE A 457 4.97 -23.41 -37.42
C PHE A 457 4.55 -22.42 -36.31
N CYS A 458 4.42 -22.91 -35.07
CA CYS A 458 3.89 -22.15 -33.95
C CYS A 458 4.93 -21.20 -33.36
N SER A 459 4.54 -19.94 -33.15
CA SER A 459 5.36 -19.01 -32.37
C SER A 459 5.37 -19.39 -30.89
N VAL A 460 6.57 -19.62 -30.36
CA VAL A 460 6.79 -19.83 -28.91
C VAL A 460 6.62 -18.55 -28.11
N LYS A 461 6.52 -17.37 -28.75
CA LYS A 461 6.32 -16.07 -28.09
C LYS A 461 4.86 -15.88 -27.68
N HIS A 462 3.91 -16.39 -28.45
CA HIS A 462 2.48 -16.20 -28.20
C HIS A 462 1.98 -16.85 -26.90
N TRP A 463 1.06 -16.17 -26.23
CA TRP A 463 0.33 -16.68 -25.07
C TRP A 463 -1.17 -16.52 -25.27
N ASP A 464 -1.85 -17.62 -25.64
CA ASP A 464 -3.30 -17.69 -25.80
C ASP A 464 -3.82 -19.00 -25.20
N PRO A 465 -3.80 -19.15 -23.86
CA PRO A 465 -3.96 -20.44 -23.23
C PRO A 465 -5.30 -21.09 -23.53
N VAL A 466 -5.26 -22.40 -23.78
CA VAL A 466 -6.44 -23.25 -23.93
C VAL A 466 -6.38 -24.42 -22.97
N CYS A 467 -7.55 -24.76 -22.41
CA CYS A 467 -7.72 -25.89 -21.51
C CYS A 467 -8.23 -27.08 -22.32
N ALA A 468 -7.45 -28.15 -22.32
CA ALA A 468 -7.84 -29.42 -22.91
C ALA A 468 -8.69 -30.25 -21.94
N TYR A 469 -9.49 -31.16 -22.48
CA TYR A 469 -10.32 -32.09 -21.68
C TYR A 469 -9.49 -32.94 -20.69
N ASN A 470 -8.23 -33.24 -21.01
CA ASN A 470 -7.32 -33.99 -20.14
C ASN A 470 -6.84 -33.19 -18.90
N GLY A 471 -7.35 -31.98 -18.67
CA GLY A 471 -6.99 -31.11 -17.55
C GLY A 471 -5.68 -30.35 -17.72
N MET A 472 -4.97 -30.53 -18.84
CA MET A 472 -3.74 -29.81 -19.14
C MET A 472 -4.02 -28.52 -19.94
N THR A 473 -3.30 -27.46 -19.57
CA THR A 473 -3.32 -26.19 -20.30
C THR A 473 -2.21 -26.17 -21.35
N TYR A 474 -2.53 -25.73 -22.56
CA TYR A 474 -1.54 -25.48 -23.62
C TYR A 474 -1.37 -23.98 -23.80
N ALA A 475 -0.15 -23.53 -24.11
CA ALA A 475 0.17 -22.10 -24.18
C ALA A 475 -0.51 -21.37 -25.36
N SER A 476 -0.91 -22.09 -26.41
CA SER A 476 -1.74 -21.59 -27.51
C SER A 476 -2.50 -22.75 -28.18
N PRO A 477 -3.58 -22.49 -28.94
CA PRO A 477 -4.24 -23.52 -29.73
C PRO A 477 -3.32 -24.13 -30.80
N CYS A 478 -2.40 -23.34 -31.35
CA CYS A 478 -1.36 -23.84 -32.26
C CYS A 478 -0.44 -24.86 -31.56
N LEU A 479 0.04 -24.52 -30.35
CA LEU A 479 0.92 -25.41 -29.58
C LEU A 479 0.19 -26.66 -29.07
N ALA A 480 -1.14 -26.61 -28.98
CA ALA A 480 -2.00 -27.79 -28.77
C ALA A 480 -2.22 -28.61 -30.05
N GLY A 481 -1.80 -28.10 -31.22
CA GLY A 481 -1.96 -28.74 -32.52
C GLY A 481 -3.39 -28.72 -33.06
N CYS A 482 -4.22 -27.76 -32.62
CA CYS A 482 -5.61 -27.65 -33.04
C CYS A 482 -5.75 -27.16 -34.47
N GLN A 483 -6.62 -27.82 -35.24
CA GLN A 483 -6.82 -27.51 -36.66
C GLN A 483 -8.04 -26.62 -36.87
N THR A 484 -9.17 -26.92 -36.24
CA THR A 484 -10.42 -26.19 -36.49
C THR A 484 -10.93 -25.50 -35.23
N SER A 485 -11.77 -24.47 -35.40
CA SER A 485 -12.43 -23.75 -34.30
C SER A 485 -13.91 -23.54 -34.61
N THR A 486 -14.77 -23.67 -33.60
CA THR A 486 -16.21 -23.41 -33.69
C THR A 486 -16.65 -22.44 -32.60
N GLY A 487 -17.66 -21.62 -32.88
CA GLY A 487 -18.18 -20.62 -31.92
C GLY A 487 -17.58 -19.23 -32.15
N MET A 488 -18.03 -18.26 -31.34
CA MET A 488 -17.57 -16.87 -31.38
C MET A 488 -17.25 -16.38 -29.97
N GLY A 489 -16.27 -15.49 -29.84
CA GLY A 489 -15.93 -14.85 -28.58
C GLY A 489 -15.55 -15.86 -27.49
N LYS A 490 -16.25 -15.81 -26.36
CA LYS A 490 -15.99 -16.65 -25.17
C LYS A 490 -16.43 -18.10 -25.31
N GLU A 491 -17.31 -18.38 -26.27
CA GLU A 491 -17.84 -19.72 -26.53
C GLU A 491 -17.03 -20.46 -27.61
N MET A 492 -15.86 -19.92 -28.00
CA MET A 492 -15.00 -20.61 -28.95
C MET A 492 -14.41 -21.89 -28.36
N VAL A 493 -14.50 -22.95 -29.18
CA VAL A 493 -13.97 -24.28 -28.91
C VAL A 493 -13.07 -24.68 -30.08
N PHE A 494 -11.89 -25.19 -29.77
CA PHE A 494 -10.93 -25.71 -30.74
C PHE A 494 -11.04 -27.23 -30.83
N HIS A 495 -10.91 -27.77 -32.03
CA HIS A 495 -11.07 -29.20 -32.32
C HIS A 495 -9.88 -29.74 -33.11
N ASN A 496 -9.80 -31.08 -33.16
CA ASN A 496 -8.78 -31.83 -33.87
C ASN A 496 -7.36 -31.46 -33.42
N CYS A 497 -7.14 -31.39 -32.11
CA CYS A 497 -5.86 -31.02 -31.53
C CYS A 497 -4.91 -32.22 -31.37
N THR A 498 -3.84 -32.27 -32.16
CA THR A 498 -2.92 -33.43 -32.23
C THR A 498 -2.17 -33.71 -30.93
N CYS A 499 -1.94 -32.70 -30.09
CA CYS A 499 -1.19 -32.84 -28.83
C CYS A 499 -2.04 -33.30 -27.64
N ILE A 500 -3.36 -33.48 -27.80
CA ILE A 500 -4.30 -33.81 -26.71
C ILE A 500 -4.51 -35.34 -26.54
N ASN A 501 -3.84 -36.18 -27.34
CA ASN A 501 -4.08 -37.63 -27.33
C ASN A 501 -3.48 -38.36 -26.12
N GLU A 502 -4.33 -38.95 -25.29
CA GLU A 502 -3.98 -40.13 -24.49
C GLU A 502 -3.98 -41.37 -25.38
N ALA A 503 -3.00 -42.25 -25.19
CA ALA A 503 -2.93 -43.54 -25.86
C ALA A 503 -4.13 -44.42 -25.45
N GLY A 504 -5.25 -44.35 -26.18
CA GLY A 504 -6.30 -45.38 -26.08
C GLY A 504 -7.75 -44.98 -26.38
N LEU A 505 -8.14 -43.71 -26.31
CA LEU A 505 -9.53 -43.30 -26.58
C LEU A 505 -9.55 -42.07 -27.50
N ALA A 506 -9.95 -42.30 -28.76
CA ALA A 506 -10.26 -41.27 -29.74
C ALA A 506 -11.58 -40.54 -29.38
N ALA A 507 -11.68 -40.00 -28.17
CA ALA A 507 -12.80 -39.18 -27.73
C ALA A 507 -12.39 -37.70 -27.84
N ASN A 508 -12.82 -37.07 -28.95
CA ASN A 508 -12.86 -35.62 -29.19
C ASN A 508 -11.72 -34.79 -28.59
N ALA A 509 -10.55 -34.80 -29.26
CA ALA A 509 -9.41 -33.92 -28.96
C ALA A 509 -9.78 -32.44 -29.16
N SER A 510 -10.42 -31.87 -28.15
CA SER A 510 -10.95 -30.52 -28.12
C SER A 510 -10.40 -29.73 -26.95
N ALA A 511 -10.33 -28.42 -27.12
CA ALA A 511 -9.86 -27.49 -26.10
C ALA A 511 -10.73 -26.23 -26.07
N VAL A 512 -10.94 -25.69 -24.87
CA VAL A 512 -11.70 -24.47 -24.63
C VAL A 512 -10.77 -23.33 -24.23
N LEU A 513 -11.21 -22.08 -24.42
CA LEU A 513 -10.43 -20.90 -24.07
C LEU A 513 -10.11 -20.82 -22.56
N GLY A 514 -8.90 -20.34 -22.27
CA GLY A 514 -8.43 -20.07 -20.92
C GLY A 514 -7.61 -21.20 -20.31
N GLN A 515 -7.15 -20.99 -19.08
CA GLN A 515 -6.38 -21.99 -18.33
C GLN A 515 -7.33 -22.99 -17.66
N CYS A 516 -6.88 -24.23 -17.53
CA CYS A 516 -7.62 -25.24 -16.77
C CYS A 516 -7.74 -24.82 -15.29
N PRO A 517 -8.86 -25.17 -14.63
CA PRO A 517 -9.00 -24.95 -13.19
C PRO A 517 -7.89 -25.70 -12.44
N ARG A 518 -7.44 -25.14 -11.31
CA ARG A 518 -6.53 -25.85 -10.41
C ARG A 518 -7.25 -27.05 -9.80
N LYS A 519 -6.50 -28.08 -9.40
CA LYS A 519 -7.01 -29.25 -8.68
C LYS A 519 -7.80 -28.83 -7.43
N ASP A 520 -8.85 -29.59 -7.09
CA ASP A 520 -9.80 -29.27 -6.02
C ASP A 520 -9.13 -29.04 -4.64
N ASP A 521 -8.03 -29.73 -4.37
CA ASP A 521 -7.24 -29.54 -3.15
C ASP A 521 -6.76 -28.08 -2.98
N CYS A 522 -6.48 -27.38 -4.07
CA CYS A 522 -5.99 -26.01 -4.05
C CYS A 522 -7.02 -25.03 -3.47
N ASP A 523 -8.31 -25.25 -3.71
CA ASP A 523 -9.38 -24.41 -3.19
C ASP A 523 -9.51 -24.54 -1.66
N MET A 524 -9.30 -25.74 -1.11
CA MET A 524 -9.22 -25.94 0.33
C MET A 524 -7.99 -25.26 0.93
N LYS A 525 -6.81 -25.41 0.30
CA LYS A 525 -5.57 -24.73 0.73
C LYS A 525 -5.70 -23.21 0.68
N PHE A 526 -6.38 -22.67 -0.34
CA PHE A 526 -6.68 -21.24 -0.45
C PHE A 526 -7.53 -20.74 0.72
N LYS A 527 -8.60 -21.46 1.10
CA LYS A 527 -9.43 -21.10 2.26
C LYS A 527 -8.62 -21.09 3.56
N ILE A 528 -7.75 -22.08 3.75
CA ILE A 528 -6.83 -22.15 4.90
C ILE A 528 -5.87 -20.96 4.91
N TYR A 529 -5.24 -20.64 3.78
CA TYR A 529 -4.37 -19.47 3.64
C TYR A 529 -5.09 -18.18 3.99
N MET A 530 -6.32 -18.00 3.49
CA MET A 530 -7.12 -16.81 3.78
C MET A 530 -7.46 -16.69 5.27
N ALA A 531 -7.85 -17.80 5.92
CA ALA A 531 -8.11 -17.81 7.36
C ALA A 531 -6.86 -17.43 8.17
N LEU A 532 -5.71 -18.04 7.85
CA LEU A 532 -4.42 -17.72 8.48
C LEU A 532 -4.01 -16.26 8.23
N SER A 533 -4.28 -15.73 7.04
CA SER A 533 -3.99 -14.33 6.71
C SER A 533 -4.80 -13.35 7.56
N VAL A 534 -6.08 -13.63 7.79
CA VAL A 534 -6.97 -12.79 8.62
C VAL A 534 -6.48 -12.80 10.07
N ILE A 535 -6.19 -13.99 10.61
CA ILE A 535 -5.66 -14.15 11.97
C ILE A 535 -4.31 -13.44 12.11
N SER A 536 -3.39 -13.61 11.15
CA SER A 536 -2.09 -12.92 11.16
C SER A 536 -2.24 -11.40 11.13
N SER A 537 -3.16 -10.89 10.30
CA SER A 537 -3.42 -9.44 10.19
C SER A 537 -3.96 -8.87 11.51
N PHE A 538 -4.87 -9.60 12.17
CA PHE A 538 -5.39 -9.24 13.50
C PHE A 538 -4.30 -9.23 14.56
N ILE A 539 -3.53 -10.32 14.68
CA ILE A 539 -2.44 -10.45 15.68
C ILE A 539 -1.39 -9.35 15.46
N SER A 540 -0.98 -9.11 14.21
CA SER A 540 -0.01 -8.07 13.89
C SER A 540 -0.51 -6.68 14.32
N ALA A 541 -1.78 -6.36 14.03
CA ALA A 541 -2.38 -5.09 14.38
C ALA A 541 -2.55 -4.88 15.91
N CYS A 542 -2.78 -5.94 16.69
CA CYS A 542 -2.78 -5.88 18.16
C CYS A 542 -1.48 -5.32 18.75
N GLY A 543 -0.34 -5.53 18.07
CA GLY A 543 0.96 -5.01 18.49
C GLY A 543 1.21 -3.55 18.11
N GLY A 544 0.42 -2.99 17.18
CA GLY A 544 0.63 -1.66 16.62
C GLY A 544 0.48 -0.54 17.66
N THR A 545 -0.68 -0.48 18.34
CA THR A 545 -0.95 0.54 19.36
C THR A 545 0.04 0.48 20.55
N PRO A 546 0.32 -0.69 21.14
CA PRO A 546 1.36 -0.83 22.17
C PRO A 546 2.75 -0.40 21.69
N GLY A 547 3.15 -0.78 20.47
CA GLY A 547 4.42 -0.38 19.89
C GLY A 547 4.55 1.14 19.74
N TYR A 548 3.49 1.81 19.28
CA TYR A 548 3.47 3.28 19.18
C TYR A 548 3.55 3.97 20.54
N ILE A 549 2.89 3.44 21.57
CA ILE A 549 2.99 3.97 22.94
C ILE A 549 4.40 3.81 23.53
N VAL A 550 5.08 2.69 23.23
CA VAL A 550 6.48 2.48 23.66
C VAL A 550 7.40 3.55 23.06
N LEU A 551 7.21 3.90 21.79
CA LEU A 551 7.93 5.01 21.16
C LEU A 551 7.69 6.32 21.92
N LEU A 552 6.44 6.74 22.07
CA LEU A 552 6.11 8.03 22.70
C LEU A 552 6.66 8.17 24.12
N ARG A 553 6.65 7.09 24.90
CA ARG A 553 7.12 7.08 26.29
C ARG A 553 8.63 6.88 26.44
N SER A 554 9.34 6.50 25.37
CA SER A 554 10.80 6.27 25.41
C SER A 554 11.64 7.53 25.09
N ILE A 555 10.99 8.56 24.54
CA ILE A 555 11.61 9.80 24.08
C ILE A 555 11.37 10.92 25.10
N GLN A 556 12.37 11.79 25.30
CA GLN A 556 12.25 12.96 26.17
C GLN A 556 11.22 13.95 25.60
N PRO A 557 10.41 14.63 26.44
CA PRO A 557 9.33 15.51 25.99
C PRO A 557 9.75 16.57 24.97
N ASP A 558 10.93 17.15 25.13
CA ASP A 558 11.53 18.18 24.28
C ASP A 558 11.89 17.70 22.86
N LEU A 559 12.09 16.38 22.68
CA LEU A 559 12.47 15.78 21.39
C LEU A 559 11.34 14.99 20.72
N LYS A 560 10.15 14.89 21.33
CA LYS A 560 9.06 14.00 20.84
C LYS A 560 8.60 14.35 19.42
N SER A 561 8.37 15.63 19.13
CA SER A 561 7.91 16.08 17.81
C SER A 561 8.93 15.80 16.72
N LEU A 562 10.21 16.15 16.97
CA LEU A 562 11.33 15.86 16.08
C LEU A 562 11.46 14.35 15.83
N ALA A 563 11.34 13.54 16.89
CA ALA A 563 11.44 12.09 16.82
C ALA A 563 10.32 11.44 16.00
N LEU A 564 9.08 11.92 16.13
CA LEU A 564 7.95 11.46 15.31
C LEU A 564 8.11 11.88 13.84
N GLY A 565 8.58 13.11 13.60
CA GLY A 565 8.89 13.61 12.26
C GLY A 565 9.97 12.78 11.56
N MET A 566 11.09 12.53 12.24
CA MET A 566 12.20 11.73 11.72
C MET A 566 11.81 10.26 11.49
N GLN A 567 11.05 9.66 12.40
CA GLN A 567 10.55 8.30 12.22
C GLN A 567 9.65 8.23 10.98
N THR A 568 8.71 9.17 10.83
CA THR A 568 7.81 9.21 9.67
C THR A 568 8.59 9.38 8.38
N LEU A 569 9.56 10.29 8.34
CA LEU A 569 10.44 10.52 7.19
C LEU A 569 11.19 9.24 6.80
N ILE A 570 11.86 8.59 7.76
CA ILE A 570 12.66 7.38 7.50
C ILE A 570 11.77 6.21 7.08
N VAL A 571 10.65 5.99 7.77
CA VAL A 571 9.72 4.90 7.46
C VAL A 571 9.07 5.09 6.10
N ARG A 572 8.71 6.32 5.70
CA ARG A 572 8.16 6.58 4.37
C ARG A 572 9.21 6.46 3.27
N THR A 573 10.40 6.99 3.49
CA THR A 573 11.49 6.95 2.50
C THR A 573 12.03 5.53 2.31
N LEU A 574 12.53 4.91 3.37
CA LEU A 574 13.22 3.63 3.32
C LEU A 574 12.28 2.43 3.52
N GLY A 575 11.12 2.66 4.14
CA GLY A 575 10.08 1.65 4.31
C GLY A 575 9.05 1.63 3.20
N GLY A 576 8.82 2.75 2.49
CA GLY A 576 7.82 2.85 1.44
C GLY A 576 8.36 2.62 0.03
N ILE A 577 9.49 3.24 -0.32
CA ILE A 577 9.99 3.25 -1.71
C ILE A 577 10.70 1.94 -2.10
N PRO A 578 11.66 1.39 -1.32
CA PRO A 578 12.38 0.19 -1.72
C PRO A 578 11.55 -1.11 -1.82
N PRO A 579 10.61 -1.43 -0.90
CA PRO A 579 9.95 -2.74 -0.91
C PRO A 579 9.22 -3.09 -2.18
N PRO A 580 8.33 -2.25 -2.73
CA PRO A 580 7.65 -2.58 -3.97
C PRO A 580 8.64 -2.92 -5.11
N ILE A 581 9.79 -2.25 -5.16
CA ILE A 581 10.81 -2.45 -6.20
C ILE A 581 11.48 -3.82 -6.06
N TYR A 582 12.05 -4.13 -4.88
CA TYR A 582 12.79 -5.39 -4.72
C TYR A 582 11.86 -6.60 -4.62
N PHE A 583 10.68 -6.48 -4.02
CA PHE A 583 9.66 -7.55 -4.06
C PHE A 583 9.23 -7.81 -5.50
N GLY A 584 9.02 -6.75 -6.29
CA GLY A 584 8.71 -6.87 -7.71
C GLY A 584 9.82 -7.58 -8.49
N ALA A 585 11.08 -7.20 -8.29
CA ALA A 585 12.22 -7.84 -8.94
C ALA A 585 12.37 -9.33 -8.56
N LEU A 586 12.08 -9.68 -7.30
CA LEU A 586 12.09 -11.06 -6.83
C LEU A 586 10.95 -11.89 -7.43
N ILE A 587 9.76 -11.32 -7.56
CA ILE A 587 8.62 -11.94 -8.24
C ILE A 587 8.97 -12.20 -9.71
N ASP A 588 9.53 -11.19 -10.39
CA ASP A 588 9.94 -11.27 -11.80
C ASP A 588 10.95 -12.42 -12.07
N ARG A 589 11.83 -12.73 -11.11
CA ARG A 589 12.77 -13.88 -11.22
C ARG A 589 12.09 -15.24 -11.27
N THR A 590 10.85 -15.34 -10.81
CA THR A 590 10.08 -16.60 -10.78
C THR A 590 9.21 -16.79 -12.03
N CYS A 591 9.31 -15.89 -13.01
CA CYS A 591 8.55 -15.96 -14.26
C CYS A 591 8.97 -17.17 -15.11
N LEU A 592 7.99 -17.98 -15.52
CA LEU A 592 8.17 -19.08 -16.48
C LEU A 592 7.92 -18.62 -17.91
N LYS A 593 6.95 -17.73 -18.12
CA LYS A 593 6.56 -17.25 -19.45
C LYS A 593 6.38 -15.74 -19.46
N TRP A 594 7.31 -15.06 -20.10
CA TRP A 594 7.21 -13.62 -20.38
C TRP A 594 6.25 -13.36 -21.53
N GLY A 595 5.45 -12.30 -21.41
CA GLY A 595 4.80 -11.68 -22.57
C GLY A 595 5.82 -10.93 -23.42
N THR A 596 5.46 -10.66 -24.67
CA THR A 596 6.33 -9.93 -25.62
C THR A 596 5.71 -8.58 -25.93
N LYS A 597 6.51 -7.52 -25.92
CA LYS A 597 6.04 -6.19 -26.33
C LYS A 597 5.83 -6.13 -27.84
N HIS A 598 5.01 -5.17 -28.30
CA HIS A 598 4.74 -4.96 -29.73
C HIS A 598 6.01 -4.81 -30.59
N CYS A 599 7.05 -4.16 -30.07
CA CYS A 599 8.34 -3.96 -30.77
C CYS A 599 9.42 -4.97 -30.32
N GLY A 600 9.01 -6.11 -29.77
CA GLY A 600 9.91 -7.10 -29.20
C GLY A 600 10.45 -6.72 -27.81
N GLY A 601 11.03 -7.72 -27.14
CA GLY A 601 11.52 -7.61 -25.76
C GLY A 601 10.51 -8.08 -24.71
N ARG A 602 10.96 -8.11 -23.45
CA ARG A 602 10.20 -8.68 -22.32
C ARG A 602 9.09 -7.72 -21.86
N GLY A 603 7.86 -8.23 -21.82
CA GLY A 603 6.67 -7.55 -21.31
C GLY A 603 6.30 -7.98 -19.88
N ALA A 604 5.01 -7.95 -19.55
CA ALA A 604 4.51 -8.51 -18.29
C ALA A 604 4.57 -10.04 -18.29
N CYS A 605 4.83 -10.66 -17.14
CA CYS A 605 4.87 -12.12 -17.05
C CYS A 605 3.46 -12.72 -17.07
N ARG A 606 3.26 -13.78 -17.85
CA ARG A 606 1.96 -14.46 -18.05
C ARG A 606 1.77 -15.67 -17.14
N LEU A 607 2.86 -16.34 -16.76
CA LEU A 607 2.86 -17.51 -15.89
C LEU A 607 4.10 -17.52 -14.99
N TYR A 608 3.90 -17.78 -13.70
CA TYR A 608 4.96 -17.88 -12.70
C TYR A 608 5.10 -19.30 -12.15
N ASN A 609 6.30 -19.64 -11.69
CA ASN A 609 6.53 -20.83 -10.86
C ASN A 609 5.97 -20.56 -9.45
N ALA A 610 4.83 -21.17 -9.13
CA ALA A 610 4.11 -20.95 -7.87
C ALA A 610 4.95 -21.33 -6.64
N ASN A 611 5.78 -22.37 -6.73
CA ASN A 611 6.66 -22.78 -5.64
C ASN A 611 7.77 -21.77 -5.38
N ALA A 612 8.48 -21.36 -6.44
CA ALA A 612 9.53 -20.35 -6.33
C ALA A 612 8.95 -18.99 -5.89
N PHE A 613 7.77 -18.61 -6.41
CA PHE A 613 7.08 -17.39 -6.01
C PHE A 613 6.75 -17.45 -4.52
N ARG A 614 6.09 -18.50 -4.05
CA ARG A 614 5.71 -18.66 -2.63
C ARG A 614 6.92 -18.55 -1.70
N VAL A 615 7.98 -19.32 -1.96
CA VAL A 615 9.17 -19.34 -1.10
C VAL A 615 9.86 -17.97 -1.11
N THR A 616 10.00 -17.34 -2.27
CA THR A 616 10.66 -16.04 -2.37
C THR A 616 9.84 -14.94 -1.70
N TYR A 617 8.54 -14.88 -1.99
CA TYR A 617 7.63 -13.85 -1.49
C TYR A 617 7.35 -13.98 0.01
N LEU A 618 6.83 -15.13 0.47
CA LEU A 618 6.53 -15.34 1.89
C LEU A 618 7.79 -15.55 2.72
N GLY A 619 8.85 -16.13 2.14
CA GLY A 619 10.15 -16.26 2.81
C GLY A 619 10.81 -14.91 3.06
N MET A 620 10.74 -13.97 2.11
CA MET A 620 11.23 -12.61 2.33
C MET A 620 10.43 -11.89 3.43
N ILE A 621 9.10 -11.99 3.43
CA ILE A 621 8.26 -11.42 4.49
C ILE A 621 8.65 -12.03 5.84
N THR A 622 8.75 -13.35 5.91
CA THR A 622 9.10 -14.07 7.14
C THR A 622 10.51 -13.70 7.63
N GLY A 623 11.47 -13.54 6.73
CA GLY A 623 12.84 -13.09 7.04
C GLY A 623 12.88 -11.66 7.56
N LEU A 624 12.11 -10.73 6.97
CA LEU A 624 11.99 -9.37 7.47
C LEU A 624 11.33 -9.34 8.85
N TYR A 625 10.26 -10.11 9.07
CA TYR A 625 9.63 -10.21 10.38
C TYR A 625 10.53 -10.89 11.41
N PHE A 626 11.35 -11.87 11.02
CA PHE A 626 12.37 -12.45 11.90
C PHE A 626 13.37 -11.38 12.35
N LEU A 627 13.93 -10.61 11.41
CA LEU A 627 14.84 -9.51 11.71
C LEU A 627 14.17 -8.45 12.60
N ALA A 628 12.92 -8.08 12.31
CA ALA A 628 12.15 -7.16 13.15
C ALA A 628 11.97 -7.69 14.58
N ASN A 629 11.68 -8.98 14.74
CA ASN A 629 11.55 -9.62 16.05
C ASN A 629 12.88 -9.67 16.81
N THR A 630 14.00 -9.92 16.12
CA THR A 630 15.33 -9.85 16.73
C THR A 630 15.62 -8.45 17.27
N VAL A 631 15.34 -7.41 16.48
CA VAL A 631 15.52 -6.01 16.92
C VAL A 631 14.56 -5.66 18.07
N TRP A 632 13.30 -6.10 18.01
CA TRP A 632 12.33 -5.96 19.11
C TRP A 632 12.79 -6.65 20.39
N GLY A 633 13.43 -7.81 20.30
CA GLY A 633 14.04 -8.51 21.44
C GLY A 633 15.14 -7.69 22.10
N PHE A 634 16.07 -7.13 21.31
CA PHE A 634 17.11 -6.23 21.81
C PHE A 634 16.54 -4.95 22.42
N LEU A 635 15.49 -4.40 21.82
CA LEU A 635 14.77 -3.25 22.33
C LEU A 635 14.11 -3.56 23.68
N TYR A 636 13.40 -4.67 23.79
CA TYR A 636 12.75 -5.12 25.02
C TYR A 636 13.78 -5.29 26.15
N TYR A 637 14.91 -5.96 25.87
CA TYR A 637 16.01 -6.09 26.82
C TYR A 637 16.54 -4.72 27.27
N SER A 638 16.76 -3.80 26.33
CA SER A 638 17.25 -2.45 26.62
C SER A 638 16.27 -1.65 27.49
N ILE A 639 14.97 -1.76 27.23
CA ILE A 639 13.91 -1.10 28.02
C ILE A 639 13.88 -1.68 29.44
N VAL A 640 13.90 -3.01 29.60
CA VAL A 640 13.91 -3.66 30.92
C VAL A 640 15.15 -3.27 31.72
N LYS A 641 16.34 -3.26 31.09
CA LYS A 641 17.59 -2.83 31.74
C LYS A 641 17.52 -1.37 32.20
N ARG A 642 16.99 -0.47 31.36
CA ARG A 642 16.81 0.95 31.72
C ARG A 642 15.86 1.12 32.91
N GLN A 643 14.74 0.39 32.92
CA GLN A 643 13.77 0.43 34.01
C GLN A 643 14.34 -0.12 35.33
N LYS A 644 15.11 -1.21 35.28
CA LYS A 644 15.84 -1.73 36.45
C LYS A 644 16.84 -0.71 37.00
N LYS A 645 17.62 -0.03 36.14
CA LYS A 645 18.57 1.02 36.57
C LYS A 645 17.84 2.20 37.24
N ILE A 646 16.67 2.59 36.72
CA ILE A 646 15.85 3.65 37.32
C ILE A 646 15.29 3.20 38.69
N ALA A 647 14.77 1.98 38.80
CA ALA A 647 14.27 1.44 40.06
C ALA A 647 15.36 1.37 41.14
N LEU A 648 16.55 0.89 40.80
CA LEU A 648 17.72 0.87 41.70
C LEU A 648 18.13 2.29 42.13
N LYS A 649 18.12 3.27 41.21
CA LYS A 649 18.44 4.67 41.54
C LYS A 649 17.41 5.28 42.49
N ASN A 650 16.12 4.94 42.33
CA ASN A 650 15.07 5.41 43.23
C ASN A 650 15.22 4.78 44.63
N GLN A 651 15.49 3.47 44.71
CA GLN A 651 15.77 2.80 45.99
C GLN A 651 17.00 3.38 46.70
N SER A 652 18.08 3.68 45.97
CA SER A 652 19.26 4.33 46.58
C SER A 652 18.97 5.74 47.10
N LYS A 653 18.04 6.47 46.47
CA LYS A 653 17.62 7.80 46.92
C LYS A 653 16.73 7.73 48.15
N GLU A 654 15.79 6.79 48.19
CA GLU A 654 14.93 6.54 49.35
C GLU A 654 15.77 6.13 50.58
N ASN A 655 16.69 5.18 50.41
CA ASN A 655 17.60 4.76 51.49
C ASN A 655 18.53 5.89 51.97
N GLY A 656 18.97 6.78 51.08
CA GLY A 656 19.76 7.97 51.44
C GLY A 656 18.95 9.04 52.17
N GLN A 657 17.67 9.20 51.82
CA GLN A 657 16.76 10.12 52.52
C GLN A 657 16.36 9.61 53.91
N GLU A 658 16.15 8.30 54.08
CA GLU A 658 15.95 7.68 55.40
C GLU A 658 17.20 7.79 56.27
N SER A 659 18.41 7.57 55.71
CA SER A 659 19.65 7.72 56.46
C SER A 659 19.89 9.17 56.92
N ASN A 660 19.54 10.17 56.10
CA ASN A 660 19.60 11.59 56.46
C ASN A 660 18.47 12.02 57.42
N ALA A 661 17.31 11.35 57.41
CA ALA A 661 16.24 11.60 58.38
C ALA A 661 16.57 11.03 59.77
N VAL A 662 17.29 9.90 59.82
CA VAL A 662 17.76 9.27 61.08
C VAL A 662 18.97 9.99 61.69
N THR A 663 19.78 10.70 60.90
CA THR A 663 20.97 11.44 61.37
C THR A 663 20.71 12.89 61.78
N ASN A 664 19.48 13.42 61.66
CA ASN A 664 19.14 14.75 62.16
C ASN A 664 18.95 14.83 63.71
N GLY A 665 19.32 13.77 64.43
CA GLY A 665 19.54 13.79 65.87
C GLY A 665 21.01 13.50 66.18
N HIS A 666 21.77 14.56 66.50
CA HIS A 666 23.16 14.61 66.97
C HIS A 666 24.34 14.64 65.95
N ALA A 667 24.97 15.82 65.99
CA ALA A 667 26.41 16.11 65.95
C ALA A 667 27.13 16.30 64.59
N ASN A 668 27.70 17.52 64.47
CA ASN A 668 28.74 17.96 63.54
C ASN A 668 29.91 16.96 63.44
N ILE A 669 30.26 16.54 62.21
CA ILE A 669 31.63 16.17 61.85
C ILE A 669 31.93 16.70 60.44
N ASN A 670 32.93 17.57 60.35
CA ASN A 670 33.61 17.97 59.11
C ASN A 670 34.67 16.92 58.77
N ILE A 671 34.62 16.29 57.60
CA ILE A 671 35.80 15.78 56.86
C ILE A 671 35.57 16.00 55.36
N ALA A 672 36.60 16.55 54.72
CA ALA A 672 36.68 16.94 53.33
C ALA A 672 36.99 15.78 52.36
N ASP A 673 36.69 16.05 51.08
CA ASP A 673 37.18 15.48 49.83
C ASP A 673 37.00 13.98 49.51
N VAL A 674 36.10 13.72 48.57
CA VAL A 674 36.41 12.95 47.35
C VAL A 674 35.73 13.63 46.16
N ASP A 675 36.48 14.48 45.47
CA ASP A 675 36.32 14.75 44.04
C ASP A 675 36.51 13.41 43.29
N ASP A 676 35.44 12.81 42.78
CA ASP A 676 35.37 12.28 41.40
C ASP A 676 33.95 11.78 41.06
N MET A 677 33.60 11.83 39.77
CA MET A 677 32.35 11.36 39.15
C MET A 677 31.16 12.32 39.05
N GLY A 678 31.45 13.60 38.86
CA GLY A 678 30.61 14.47 38.05
C GLY A 678 30.75 14.17 36.55
N MET A 679 30.44 12.96 36.06
CA MET A 679 30.44 12.71 34.61
C MET A 679 29.63 11.49 34.14
N GLU A 680 28.35 11.37 34.52
CA GLU A 680 27.46 10.44 33.81
C GLU A 680 25.97 10.86 33.87
N CYS A 681 25.71 12.16 33.68
CA CYS A 681 24.36 12.70 33.52
C CYS A 681 24.22 13.53 32.25
N THR A 682 24.71 13.02 31.12
CA THR A 682 24.26 13.42 29.77
C THR A 682 24.97 12.53 28.76
N ILE A 683 24.39 11.39 28.35
CA ILE A 683 24.54 10.82 27.00
C ILE A 683 23.32 10.00 26.61
#